data_AF-A0A7Y2TZB1-F1
#
_entry.id   AF-A0A7Y2TZB1-F1
#
_cell.length_a   1.000
_cell.length_b   1.000
_cell.length_c   1.000
_cell.angle_alpha   90.00
_cell.angle_beta   90.00
_cell.angle_gamma   90.00
#
_symmetry.space_group_name_H-M   'P 1'
#
loop_
_entity.id
_entity.type
_entity.pdbx_description
1 polymer ?
#
loop_
_entity_poly.entity_id
_entity_poly.type
_entity_poly.pdbx_seq_one_letter_code
_entity_poly.pdbx_strand_id
1 'polypeptide(L)'
;MDLEKFTERSRGFLQAAQTIAMRESHQKLAPEHLLKALLDDDQGLAANLITAAGGAPERVAQAVETALGKIPKVTGDAGQTYMDQQTAKILDEAQKLAKKAGDSFVPVERILTALAVTKSKAKEALDAGGVTAQKLNAAINDVRKGRTADTASAEEGYDALKKYARDLTEAARDGKIDPIIGRDEEIRRAMQVLSRRTKNNPVLIGEPGVGKTAIAEGLAMRIVDGDVPESLRNKQLLSLDMGALIAGAKYRGEFEERLKAVLSEVTAAAGEIILFIDEMHTLVGAGKADGAMDASNLLKPALARGELHCIGATTLDEYRKHVEKDAALARRFQPLVVNEPTETDTVSILRGIKEKYELHHGVRISDAALVAAATLSNRYITDRFLPDKAIDLMDEAASRLRMEVDSKPEELDALDREILQKQIEAEALKKEDDKASKDRLEKLEKELSDLQETSSEMTAKWQAERDKLEGARDLKEKLDRARAELDQAKREGNLQRAGELSYGVIPGLEKQLETAESQDDLMVEEAVRPEQIAEVVERWTGIPTSKMLEGEREKLLRMEDELAKRVVGQRPAVKAVSNAVRRARAGLQDENRPLGSFLFLGPTGVGKTELTKALAEYLFDDESAMVRIDMSEFMEKHSVARLIGAPPGYVGYDEGGVLTEAVRRRPYQVILFDEVEKAHPEVFNVLLQVLDDGVLTDGQGHRVDFKQTLIVLTSNLGSQALSQLPDGTD
;
A
#
# COMPACT_ATOMS: atom_id res chain seq x y z
N MET A 1 1.08 -21.65 48.88
CA MET A 1 0.77 -21.41 47.46
C MET A 1 1.86 -20.53 46.91
N ASP A 2 2.51 -20.95 45.84
CA ASP A 2 3.61 -20.23 45.22
C ASP A 2 3.09 -19.55 43.95
N LEU A 3 2.92 -18.23 44.01
CA LEU A 3 2.37 -17.43 42.91
C LEU A 3 3.33 -17.33 41.71
N GLU A 4 4.63 -17.61 41.89
CA GLU A 4 5.60 -17.62 40.78
C GLU A 4 5.38 -18.78 39.81
N LYS A 5 4.61 -19.79 40.22
CA LYS A 5 4.23 -20.93 39.37
C LYS A 5 3.00 -20.66 38.52
N PHE A 6 2.44 -19.46 38.55
CA PHE A 6 1.33 -19.06 37.69
C PHE A 6 1.87 -18.26 36.51
N THR A 7 1.24 -18.40 35.34
CA THR A 7 1.56 -17.56 34.18
C THR A 7 1.32 -16.08 34.50
N GLU A 8 1.92 -15.19 33.73
CA GLU A 8 1.70 -13.74 33.83
C GLU A 8 0.22 -13.39 33.72
N ARG A 9 -0.48 -14.00 32.76
CA ARG A 9 -1.92 -13.81 32.57
C ARG A 9 -2.74 -14.29 33.77
N SER A 10 -2.43 -15.47 34.33
CA SER A 10 -3.08 -15.97 35.54
C SER A 10 -2.86 -15.08 36.76
N ARG A 11 -1.64 -14.54 36.94
CA ARG A 11 -1.33 -13.56 38.00
C ARG A 11 -2.12 -12.27 37.80
N GLY A 12 -2.23 -11.80 36.56
CA GLY A 12 -3.07 -10.66 36.19
C GLY A 12 -4.53 -10.84 36.60
N PHE A 13 -5.13 -12.01 36.33
CA PHE A 13 -6.52 -12.29 36.73
C PHE A 13 -6.71 -12.37 38.25
N LEU A 14 -5.73 -12.88 38.99
CA LEU A 14 -5.78 -12.87 40.45
C LEU A 14 -5.79 -11.44 41.00
N GLN A 15 -4.97 -10.56 40.42
CA GLN A 15 -4.95 -9.15 40.77
C GLN A 15 -6.27 -8.47 40.39
N ALA A 16 -6.80 -8.72 39.19
CA ALA A 16 -8.09 -8.18 38.75
C ALA A 16 -9.23 -8.64 39.67
N ALA A 17 -9.25 -9.92 40.07
CA ALA A 17 -10.24 -10.44 41.02
C ALA A 17 -10.16 -9.74 42.38
N GLN A 18 -8.94 -9.43 42.85
CA GLN A 18 -8.74 -8.64 44.07
C GLN A 18 -9.27 -7.22 43.92
N THR A 19 -9.03 -6.57 42.78
CA THR A 19 -9.58 -5.25 42.46
C THR A 19 -11.11 -5.27 42.44
N ILE A 20 -11.74 -6.31 41.88
CA ILE A 20 -13.20 -6.46 41.88
C ILE A 20 -13.72 -6.59 43.32
N ALA A 21 -13.07 -7.40 44.16
CA ALA A 21 -13.45 -7.54 45.58
C ALA A 21 -13.38 -6.20 46.33
N MET A 22 -12.33 -5.41 46.08
CA MET A 22 -12.17 -4.07 46.65
C MET A 22 -13.25 -3.10 46.13
N ARG A 23 -13.50 -3.07 44.82
CA ARG A 23 -14.50 -2.22 44.18
C ARG A 23 -15.90 -2.49 44.72
N GLU A 24 -16.25 -3.76 44.92
CA GLU A 24 -17.55 -4.15 45.48
C GLU A 24 -17.64 -4.04 47.00
N SER A 25 -16.59 -3.57 47.68
CA SER A 25 -16.50 -3.48 49.14
C SER A 25 -16.67 -4.84 49.84
N HIS A 26 -16.18 -5.92 49.22
CA HIS A 26 -16.14 -7.25 49.81
C HIS A 26 -14.84 -7.45 50.59
N GLN A 27 -14.95 -7.86 51.86
CA GLN A 27 -13.79 -8.05 52.74
C GLN A 27 -12.92 -9.26 52.37
N LYS A 28 -13.46 -10.19 51.59
CA LYS A 28 -12.80 -11.45 51.21
C LYS A 28 -12.76 -11.65 49.70
N LEU A 29 -11.61 -12.06 49.19
CA LEU A 29 -11.45 -12.52 47.80
C LEU A 29 -12.03 -13.93 47.67
N ALA A 30 -13.28 -14.00 47.25
CA ALA A 30 -14.04 -15.24 47.01
C ALA A 30 -13.92 -15.74 45.55
N PRO A 31 -14.17 -17.04 45.28
CA PRO A 31 -14.08 -17.64 43.93
C PRO A 31 -14.88 -16.93 42.83
N GLU A 32 -15.98 -16.30 43.19
CA GLU A 32 -16.89 -15.57 42.31
C GLU A 32 -16.21 -14.35 41.68
N HIS A 33 -15.31 -13.68 42.41
CA HIS A 33 -14.52 -12.58 41.88
C HIS A 33 -13.52 -13.05 40.83
N LEU A 34 -12.93 -14.23 41.06
CA LEU A 34 -12.00 -14.83 40.12
C LEU A 34 -12.72 -15.23 38.84
N LEU A 35 -13.89 -15.87 38.95
CA LEU A 35 -14.71 -16.20 37.78
C LEU A 35 -15.21 -14.94 37.05
N LYS A 36 -15.58 -13.87 37.78
CA LYS A 36 -15.95 -12.59 37.16
C LYS A 36 -14.77 -11.96 36.41
N ALA A 37 -13.59 -11.91 37.02
CA ALA A 37 -12.38 -11.41 36.37
C ALA A 37 -12.05 -12.16 35.07
N LEU A 38 -12.25 -13.48 35.06
CA LEU A 38 -12.04 -14.31 33.87
C LEU A 38 -13.08 -14.03 32.76
N LEU A 39 -14.33 -13.74 33.13
CA LEU A 39 -15.41 -13.46 32.17
C LEU A 39 -15.38 -12.03 31.63
N ASP A 40 -14.86 -11.09 32.42
CA ASP A 40 -14.67 -9.68 32.03
C ASP A 40 -13.35 -9.47 31.23
N ASP A 41 -12.67 -10.55 30.81
CA ASP A 41 -11.47 -10.49 29.98
C ASP A 41 -11.81 -9.94 28.58
N ASP A 42 -11.22 -8.80 28.20
CA ASP A 42 -11.37 -8.21 26.86
C ASP A 42 -10.87 -9.16 25.75
N GLN A 43 -9.92 -10.06 26.06
CA GLN A 43 -9.44 -11.08 25.12
C GLN A 43 -10.36 -12.31 25.04
N GLY A 44 -11.37 -12.42 25.91
CA GLY A 44 -12.46 -13.39 25.81
C GLY A 44 -12.08 -14.87 25.99
N LEU A 45 -10.90 -15.21 26.54
CA LEU A 45 -10.42 -16.61 26.58
C LEU A 45 -11.40 -17.53 27.33
N ALA A 46 -11.87 -17.12 28.51
CA ALA A 46 -12.78 -17.94 29.32
C ALA A 46 -14.15 -18.09 28.67
N ALA A 47 -14.69 -17.02 28.07
CA ALA A 47 -15.96 -17.04 27.37
C ALA A 47 -15.92 -17.95 26.13
N ASN A 48 -14.82 -17.91 25.38
CA ASN A 48 -14.59 -18.77 24.23
C ASN A 48 -14.47 -20.24 24.64
N LEU A 49 -13.73 -20.55 25.72
CA LEU A 49 -13.63 -21.92 26.25
C LEU A 49 -14.97 -22.45 26.77
N ILE A 50 -15.78 -21.60 27.40
CA ILE A 50 -17.15 -21.96 27.83
C ILE A 50 -18.02 -22.28 26.61
N THR A 51 -17.96 -21.46 25.57
CA THR A 51 -18.72 -21.66 24.32
C THR A 51 -18.28 -22.94 23.61
N ALA A 52 -16.97 -23.15 23.47
CA ALA A 52 -16.39 -24.37 22.88
C ALA A 52 -16.74 -25.64 23.67
N ALA A 53 -16.91 -25.52 25.00
CA ALA A 53 -17.42 -26.60 25.85
C ALA A 53 -18.94 -26.81 25.72
N GLY A 54 -19.64 -26.07 24.85
CA GLY A 54 -21.09 -26.15 24.65
C GLY A 54 -21.91 -25.48 25.76
N GLY A 55 -21.31 -24.55 26.52
CA GLY A 55 -21.96 -23.75 27.53
C GLY A 55 -22.34 -22.35 27.06
N ALA A 56 -23.12 -21.62 27.87
CA ALA A 56 -23.58 -20.27 27.58
C ALA A 56 -22.86 -19.25 28.49
N PRO A 57 -21.83 -18.52 28.00
CA PRO A 57 -21.01 -17.63 28.84
C PRO A 57 -21.82 -16.48 29.45
N GLU A 58 -22.80 -15.93 28.71
CA GLU A 58 -23.69 -14.88 29.21
C GLU A 58 -24.50 -15.32 30.44
N ARG A 59 -24.97 -16.58 30.46
CA ARG A 59 -25.67 -17.14 31.61
C ARG A 59 -24.76 -17.32 32.81
N VAL A 60 -23.50 -17.72 32.58
CA VAL A 60 -22.49 -17.82 33.64
C VAL A 60 -22.23 -16.44 34.23
N ALA A 61 -22.06 -15.41 33.40
CA ALA A 61 -21.82 -14.04 33.83
C ALA A 61 -22.97 -13.50 34.70
N GLN A 62 -24.22 -13.66 34.26
CA GLN A 62 -25.40 -13.27 35.04
C GLN A 62 -25.49 -14.01 36.39
N ALA A 63 -25.21 -15.31 36.39
CA ALA A 63 -25.23 -16.12 37.61
C ALA A 63 -24.12 -15.71 38.60
N VAL A 64 -22.92 -15.39 38.09
CA VAL A 64 -21.81 -14.87 38.90
C VAL A 64 -22.12 -13.50 39.50
N GLU A 65 -22.70 -12.59 38.72
CA GLU A 65 -23.09 -11.27 39.22
C GLU A 65 -24.14 -11.38 40.32
N THR A 66 -25.11 -12.28 40.15
CA THR A 66 -26.12 -12.59 41.17
C THR A 66 -25.49 -13.17 42.43
N ALA A 67 -24.45 -14.00 42.30
CA ALA A 67 -23.73 -14.56 43.44
C ALA A 67 -22.89 -13.50 44.17
N LEU A 68 -22.19 -12.64 43.42
CA LEU A 68 -21.42 -11.51 43.96
C LEU A 68 -22.33 -10.53 44.72
N GLY A 69 -23.51 -10.20 44.19
CA GLY A 69 -24.47 -9.32 44.86
C GLY A 69 -25.01 -9.85 46.20
N LYS A 70 -24.83 -11.13 46.50
CA LYS A 70 -25.20 -11.74 47.79
C LYS A 70 -24.07 -11.70 48.83
N ILE A 71 -22.85 -11.33 48.43
CA ILE A 71 -21.73 -11.20 49.36
C ILE A 71 -21.94 -9.91 50.18
N PRO A 72 -21.85 -9.95 51.52
CA PRO A 72 -22.00 -8.75 52.34
C PRO A 72 -20.95 -7.69 52.03
N LYS A 73 -21.40 -6.45 51.85
CA LYS A 73 -20.54 -5.26 51.72
C LYS A 73 -20.14 -4.75 53.10
N VAL A 74 -18.85 -4.47 53.29
CA VAL A 74 -18.29 -3.98 54.55
C VAL A 74 -17.80 -2.55 54.34
N THR A 75 -18.34 -1.61 55.11
CA THR A 75 -17.98 -0.18 55.05
C THR A 75 -17.23 0.24 56.32
N GLY A 76 -16.09 0.92 56.18
CA GLY A 76 -15.23 1.40 57.28
C GLY A 76 -13.75 1.26 56.95
N ASP A 77 -12.85 1.62 57.88
CA ASP A 77 -11.40 1.33 57.80
C ASP A 77 -11.15 -0.17 58.04
N ALA A 78 -11.71 -0.98 57.14
CA ALA A 78 -11.68 -2.42 57.18
C ALA A 78 -10.31 -2.87 56.66
N GLY A 79 -9.59 -3.67 57.47
CA GLY A 79 -8.28 -4.20 57.13
C GLY A 79 -8.21 -4.87 55.75
N GLN A 80 -6.98 -5.04 55.26
CA GLN A 80 -6.67 -5.56 53.92
C GLN A 80 -7.57 -6.75 53.51
N THR A 81 -8.11 -6.68 52.29
CA THR A 81 -8.85 -7.78 51.66
C THR A 81 -8.03 -9.06 51.73
N TYR A 82 -8.55 -10.09 52.37
CA TYR A 82 -7.85 -11.36 52.53
C TYR A 82 -8.44 -12.44 51.61
N MET A 83 -7.64 -13.44 51.29
CA MET A 83 -8.06 -14.55 50.43
C MET A 83 -8.93 -15.55 51.19
N ASP A 84 -10.11 -15.87 50.63
CA ASP A 84 -11.01 -16.88 51.19
C ASP A 84 -10.37 -18.28 51.08
N GLN A 85 -10.64 -19.16 52.06
CA GLN A 85 -10.11 -20.53 52.06
C GLN A 85 -10.55 -21.35 50.83
N GLN A 86 -11.74 -21.08 50.28
CA GLN A 86 -12.20 -21.73 49.05
C GLN A 86 -11.40 -21.28 47.83
N THR A 87 -11.07 -19.99 47.73
CA THR A 87 -10.20 -19.46 46.68
C THR A 87 -8.82 -20.10 46.74
N ALA A 88 -8.24 -20.21 47.94
CA ALA A 88 -6.97 -20.89 48.14
C ALA A 88 -7.01 -22.36 47.68
N LYS A 89 -8.11 -23.08 47.97
CA LYS A 89 -8.32 -24.47 47.52
C LYS A 89 -8.43 -24.57 46.00
N ILE A 90 -9.11 -23.63 45.34
CA ILE A 90 -9.23 -23.59 43.88
C ILE A 90 -7.87 -23.40 43.23
N LEU A 91 -7.03 -22.51 43.76
CA LEU A 91 -5.71 -22.27 43.19
C LEU A 91 -4.75 -23.45 43.41
N ASP A 92 -4.84 -24.12 44.56
CA ASP A 92 -4.12 -25.39 44.80
C ASP A 92 -4.60 -26.50 43.84
N GLU A 93 -5.91 -26.57 43.57
CA GLU A 93 -6.45 -27.52 42.59
C GLU A 93 -6.02 -27.19 41.15
N ALA A 94 -5.99 -25.91 40.77
CA ALA A 94 -5.48 -25.46 39.48
C ALA A 94 -4.01 -25.88 39.28
N GLN A 95 -3.21 -25.78 40.34
CA GLN A 95 -1.81 -26.23 40.32
C GLN A 95 -1.68 -27.76 40.17
N LYS A 96 -2.54 -28.55 40.81
CA LYS A 96 -2.58 -30.01 40.62
C LYS A 96 -3.00 -30.38 39.21
N LEU A 97 -3.99 -29.70 38.65
CA LEU A 97 -4.47 -29.92 37.28
C LEU A 97 -3.39 -29.59 36.25
N ALA A 98 -2.68 -28.46 36.41
CA ALA A 98 -1.55 -28.08 35.58
C ALA A 98 -0.45 -29.16 35.61
N LYS A 99 -0.01 -29.57 36.81
CA LYS A 99 1.00 -30.62 36.97
C LYS A 99 0.58 -31.95 36.35
N LYS A 100 -0.70 -32.32 36.46
CA LYS A 100 -1.26 -33.54 35.84
C LYS A 100 -1.27 -33.47 34.31
N ALA A 101 -1.43 -32.28 33.75
CA ALA A 101 -1.38 -32.03 32.31
C ALA A 101 0.05 -31.89 31.75
N GLY A 102 1.08 -31.92 32.61
CA GLY A 102 2.47 -31.75 32.22
C GLY A 102 2.92 -30.29 32.13
N ASP A 103 2.15 -29.34 32.68
CA ASP A 103 2.48 -27.92 32.64
C ASP A 103 3.47 -27.52 33.74
N SER A 104 4.46 -26.69 33.39
CA SER A 104 5.41 -26.12 34.36
C SER A 104 4.84 -24.91 35.11
N PHE A 105 3.97 -24.13 34.45
CA PHE A 105 3.21 -23.02 35.01
C PHE A 105 1.71 -23.32 35.02
N VAL A 106 0.94 -22.62 35.86
CA VAL A 106 -0.53 -22.72 35.91
C VAL A 106 -1.14 -21.67 34.99
N PRO A 107 -1.72 -22.06 33.83
CA PRO A 107 -2.37 -21.13 32.92
C PRO A 107 -3.85 -20.90 33.29
N VAL A 108 -4.46 -19.90 32.66
CA VAL A 108 -5.80 -19.39 32.96
C VAL A 108 -6.85 -20.47 32.81
N GLU A 109 -6.74 -21.32 31.78
CA GLU A 109 -7.69 -22.39 31.54
C GLU A 109 -7.68 -23.46 32.66
N ARG A 110 -6.57 -23.63 33.38
CA ARG A 110 -6.51 -24.53 34.55
C ARG A 110 -7.18 -23.94 35.77
N ILE A 111 -7.12 -22.61 35.94
CA ILE A 111 -7.90 -21.90 36.96
C ILE A 111 -9.40 -22.05 36.66
N LEU A 112 -9.82 -21.83 35.41
CA LEU A 112 -11.21 -22.00 35.00
C LEU A 112 -11.70 -23.45 35.22
N THR A 113 -10.86 -24.45 34.90
CA THR A 113 -11.15 -25.85 35.18
C THR A 113 -11.30 -26.10 36.68
N ALA A 114 -10.42 -25.55 37.51
CA ALA A 114 -10.46 -25.73 38.96
C ALA A 114 -11.71 -25.11 39.59
N LEU A 115 -12.21 -23.99 39.05
CA LEU A 115 -13.49 -23.39 39.42
C LEU A 115 -14.67 -24.32 39.08
N ALA A 116 -14.61 -25.06 37.97
CA ALA A 116 -15.63 -26.03 37.58
C ALA A 116 -15.58 -27.35 38.40
N VAL A 117 -14.44 -27.65 39.03
CA VAL A 117 -14.26 -28.87 39.86
C VAL A 117 -14.66 -28.60 41.32
N THR A 118 -14.19 -27.48 41.88
CA THR A 118 -14.27 -27.21 43.31
C THR A 118 -15.64 -26.66 43.71
N LYS A 119 -16.31 -27.30 44.67
CA LYS A 119 -17.63 -26.86 45.16
C LYS A 119 -17.55 -25.42 45.70
N SER A 120 -18.21 -24.50 45.00
CA SER A 120 -18.27 -23.07 45.29
C SER A 120 -19.47 -22.45 44.59
N LYS A 121 -19.83 -21.20 44.89
CA LYS A 121 -20.84 -20.46 44.13
C LYS A 121 -20.40 -20.14 42.70
N ALA A 122 -19.10 -20.02 42.46
CA ALA A 122 -18.55 -19.92 41.11
C ALA A 122 -18.84 -21.20 40.29
N LYS A 123 -18.73 -22.38 40.92
CA LYS A 123 -19.13 -23.64 40.27
C LYS A 123 -20.62 -23.68 39.96
N GLU A 124 -21.47 -23.27 40.91
CA GLU A 124 -22.93 -23.21 40.67
C GLU A 124 -23.27 -22.29 39.49
N ALA A 125 -22.53 -21.18 39.30
CA ALA A 125 -22.68 -20.30 38.15
C ALA A 125 -22.23 -20.95 36.83
N LEU A 126 -21.11 -21.70 36.84
CA LEU A 126 -20.65 -22.49 35.68
C LEU A 126 -21.67 -23.58 35.31
N ASP A 127 -22.20 -24.29 36.31
CA ASP A 127 -23.22 -25.33 36.13
C ASP A 127 -24.51 -24.74 35.53
N ALA A 128 -24.91 -23.52 35.92
CA ALA A 128 -26.06 -22.80 35.36
C ALA A 128 -25.89 -22.43 33.88
N GLY A 129 -24.64 -22.23 33.43
CA GLY A 129 -24.29 -22.05 32.02
C GLY A 129 -24.12 -23.36 31.25
N GLY A 130 -24.35 -24.53 31.87
CA GLY A 130 -24.17 -25.84 31.23
C GLY A 130 -22.71 -26.30 31.12
N VAL A 131 -21.80 -25.66 31.86
CA VAL A 131 -20.35 -25.91 31.80
C VAL A 131 -19.97 -26.98 32.82
N THR A 132 -19.30 -28.05 32.35
CA THR A 132 -18.74 -29.08 33.25
C THR A 132 -17.24 -29.19 33.08
N ALA A 133 -16.53 -29.58 34.13
CA ALA A 133 -15.07 -29.76 34.07
C ALA A 133 -14.61 -30.75 32.99
N GLN A 134 -15.44 -31.75 32.65
CA GLN A 134 -15.15 -32.70 31.56
C GLN A 134 -15.22 -32.03 30.19
N LYS A 135 -16.30 -31.29 29.90
CA LYS A 135 -16.45 -30.59 28.62
C LYS A 135 -15.42 -29.48 28.48
N LEU A 136 -15.12 -28.77 29.56
CA LEU A 136 -14.09 -27.73 29.59
C LEU A 136 -12.70 -28.32 29.31
N ASN A 137 -12.34 -29.45 29.93
CA ASN A 137 -11.08 -30.13 29.61
C ASN A 137 -11.00 -30.61 28.16
N ALA A 138 -12.11 -31.08 27.58
CA ALA A 138 -12.14 -31.46 26.16
C ALA A 138 -11.88 -30.25 25.26
N ALA A 139 -12.57 -29.13 25.49
CA ALA A 139 -12.37 -27.88 24.76
C ALA A 139 -10.93 -27.34 24.93
N ILE A 140 -10.38 -27.39 26.14
CA ILE A 140 -8.99 -27.01 26.42
C ILE A 140 -8.00 -27.87 25.64
N ASN A 141 -8.19 -29.18 25.62
CA ASN A 141 -7.31 -30.08 24.88
C ASN A 141 -7.35 -29.80 23.36
N ASP A 142 -8.52 -29.45 22.85
CA ASP A 142 -8.72 -29.11 21.44
C ASP A 142 -8.05 -27.78 21.07
N VAL A 143 -8.15 -26.76 21.93
CA VAL A 143 -7.46 -25.46 21.75
C VAL A 143 -5.95 -25.61 21.88
N ARG A 144 -5.49 -26.39 22.86
CA ARG A 144 -4.05 -26.54 23.13
C ARG A 144 -3.34 -27.43 22.13
N LYS A 145 -4.05 -28.38 21.49
CA LYS A 145 -3.47 -29.34 20.52
C LYS A 145 -2.15 -29.97 21.00
N GLY A 146 -2.04 -30.25 22.30
CA GLY A 146 -0.85 -30.84 22.93
C GLY A 146 0.23 -29.86 23.42
N ARG A 147 0.05 -28.53 23.28
CA ARG A 147 0.95 -27.50 23.82
C ARG A 147 0.94 -27.50 25.36
N THR A 148 2.12 -27.38 25.99
CA THR A 148 2.34 -27.25 27.44
C THR A 148 2.64 -25.81 27.85
N ALA A 149 2.26 -25.42 29.07
CA ALA A 149 2.55 -24.09 29.62
C ALA A 149 3.90 -24.10 30.36
N ASP A 150 4.99 -24.03 29.60
CA ASP A 150 6.37 -24.18 30.13
C ASP A 150 7.08 -22.86 30.42
N THR A 151 6.51 -21.73 30.00
CA THR A 151 6.99 -20.38 30.31
C THR A 151 5.92 -19.55 31.00
N ALA A 152 6.32 -18.47 31.68
CA ALA A 152 5.38 -17.55 32.31
C ALA A 152 4.48 -16.82 31.28
N SER A 153 4.96 -16.68 30.04
CA SER A 153 4.30 -16.06 28.87
C SER A 153 3.54 -17.06 27.97
N ALA A 154 3.46 -18.36 28.33
CA ALA A 154 3.02 -19.41 27.40
C ALA A 154 1.63 -19.18 26.77
N GLU A 155 0.75 -18.45 27.45
CA GLU A 155 -0.61 -18.15 26.99
C GLU A 155 -0.68 -17.00 25.98
N GLU A 156 0.38 -16.20 25.84
CA GLU A 156 0.46 -15.13 24.84
C GLU A 156 0.56 -15.69 23.41
N GLY A 157 1.16 -16.89 23.29
CA GLY A 157 1.31 -17.63 22.04
C GLY A 157 0.07 -18.41 21.58
N TYR A 158 -1.07 -18.29 22.28
CA TYR A 158 -2.35 -18.78 21.78
C TYR A 158 -2.98 -17.76 20.81
N ASP A 159 -3.50 -18.27 19.68
CA ASP A 159 -4.07 -17.47 18.58
C ASP A 159 -3.06 -16.49 17.96
N ALA A 160 -1.78 -16.89 17.89
CA ALA A 160 -0.71 -16.06 17.33
C ALA A 160 -1.02 -15.64 15.88
N LEU A 161 -1.60 -16.55 15.09
CA LEU A 161 -2.02 -16.24 13.72
C LEU A 161 -3.07 -15.15 13.63
N LYS A 162 -4.04 -15.09 14.54
CA LYS A 162 -5.07 -14.03 14.53
C LYS A 162 -4.50 -12.67 14.92
N LYS A 163 -3.46 -12.64 15.75
CA LYS A 163 -2.82 -11.40 16.23
C LYS A 163 -1.81 -10.83 15.24
N TYR A 164 -1.07 -11.70 14.57
CA TYR A 164 0.11 -11.33 13.77
C TYR A 164 -0.02 -11.68 12.29
N ALA A 165 -1.18 -12.15 11.84
CA ALA A 165 -1.45 -12.38 10.44
C ALA A 165 -2.88 -11.95 10.05
N ARG A 166 -3.05 -11.57 8.79
CA ARG A 166 -4.34 -11.24 8.16
C ARG A 166 -4.76 -12.38 7.24
N ASP A 167 -6.00 -12.87 7.38
CA ASP A 167 -6.52 -13.90 6.49
C ASP A 167 -6.98 -13.28 5.16
N LEU A 168 -6.22 -13.52 4.09
CA LEU A 168 -6.54 -13.05 2.74
C LEU A 168 -7.68 -13.87 2.12
N THR A 169 -7.83 -15.14 2.50
CA THR A 169 -8.98 -15.96 2.03
C THR A 169 -10.29 -15.53 2.68
N GLU A 170 -10.26 -15.10 3.95
CA GLU A 170 -11.41 -14.47 4.60
C GLU A 170 -11.73 -13.11 3.95
N ALA A 171 -10.73 -12.26 3.74
CA ALA A 171 -10.93 -10.99 3.04
C ALA A 171 -11.51 -11.17 1.62
N ALA A 172 -11.09 -12.21 0.90
CA ALA A 172 -11.67 -12.59 -0.40
C ALA A 172 -13.13 -13.04 -0.29
N ARG A 173 -13.47 -13.84 0.74
CA ARG A 173 -14.87 -14.27 0.98
C ARG A 173 -15.78 -13.08 1.24
N ASP A 174 -15.29 -12.13 2.03
CA ASP A 174 -15.99 -10.90 2.41
C ASP A 174 -16.07 -9.85 1.29
N GLY A 175 -15.44 -10.07 0.12
CA GLY A 175 -15.40 -9.09 -0.97
C GLY A 175 -14.53 -7.86 -0.68
N LYS A 176 -13.65 -7.94 0.32
CA LYS A 176 -12.76 -6.83 0.74
C LYS A 176 -11.48 -6.72 -0.09
N ILE A 177 -11.24 -7.65 -1.01
CA ILE A 177 -10.10 -7.61 -1.92
C ILE A 177 -10.50 -6.89 -3.21
N ASP A 178 -9.61 -6.07 -3.75
CA ASP A 178 -9.81 -5.38 -5.02
C ASP A 178 -9.71 -6.35 -6.20
N PRO A 179 -10.45 -6.11 -7.29
CA PRO A 179 -10.36 -6.97 -8.45
C PRO A 179 -8.92 -6.98 -8.98
N ILE A 180 -8.40 -8.19 -9.24
CA ILE A 180 -7.03 -8.37 -9.73
C ILE A 180 -7.06 -8.48 -11.25
N ILE A 181 -6.45 -7.51 -11.94
CA ILE A 181 -6.43 -7.42 -13.41
C ILE A 181 -5.02 -7.69 -13.93
N GLY A 182 -4.91 -8.51 -14.98
CA GLY A 182 -3.67 -8.68 -15.74
C GLY A 182 -2.56 -9.48 -15.04
N ARG A 183 -2.86 -10.23 -13.96
CA ARG A 183 -1.87 -11.04 -13.20
C ARG A 183 -2.12 -12.55 -13.25
N ASP A 184 -2.89 -13.03 -14.22
CA ASP A 184 -3.30 -14.43 -14.32
C ASP A 184 -2.13 -15.41 -14.49
N GLU A 185 -1.11 -15.04 -15.27
CA GLU A 185 0.07 -15.88 -15.51
C GLU A 185 0.92 -16.02 -14.24
N GLU A 186 1.16 -14.92 -13.51
CA GLU A 186 1.90 -14.91 -12.27
C GLU A 186 1.18 -15.72 -11.18
N ILE A 187 -0.13 -15.53 -11.02
CA ILE A 187 -0.96 -16.29 -10.08
C ILE A 187 -0.93 -17.79 -10.44
N ARG A 188 -1.13 -18.13 -11.73
CA ARG A 188 -1.05 -19.52 -12.21
C ARG A 188 0.32 -20.13 -11.92
N ARG A 189 1.39 -19.38 -12.12
CA ARG A 189 2.73 -19.86 -11.86
C ARG A 189 3.02 -20.03 -10.36
N ALA A 190 2.51 -19.14 -9.50
CA ALA A 190 2.57 -19.31 -8.06
C ALA A 190 1.85 -20.61 -7.62
N MET A 191 0.65 -20.89 -8.16
CA MET A 191 -0.08 -22.14 -7.91
C MET A 191 0.70 -23.38 -8.35
N GLN A 192 1.31 -23.33 -9.53
CA GLN A 192 2.14 -24.42 -10.04
C GLN A 192 3.31 -24.69 -9.10
N VAL A 193 3.99 -23.64 -8.62
CA VAL A 193 5.11 -23.76 -7.68
C VAL A 193 4.66 -24.38 -6.36
N LEU A 194 3.57 -23.87 -5.77
CA LEU A 194 3.03 -24.38 -4.50
C LEU A 194 2.64 -25.86 -4.57
N SER A 195 2.28 -26.35 -5.76
CA SER A 195 1.91 -27.75 -6.00
C SER A 195 3.11 -28.68 -6.25
N ARG A 196 4.35 -28.16 -6.29
CA ARG A 196 5.56 -28.98 -6.49
C ARG A 196 5.92 -29.75 -5.23
N ARG A 197 6.65 -30.85 -5.42
CA ARG A 197 7.25 -31.63 -4.32
C ARG A 197 8.51 -30.98 -3.73
N THR A 198 9.27 -30.26 -4.57
CA THR A 198 10.52 -29.56 -4.19
C THR A 198 10.52 -28.17 -4.78
N LYS A 199 11.21 -27.22 -4.12
CA LYS A 199 11.14 -25.79 -4.44
C LYS A 199 9.70 -25.31 -4.56
N ASN A 200 8.90 -25.64 -3.55
CA ASN A 200 7.46 -25.45 -3.52
C ASN A 200 7.03 -24.15 -2.84
N ASN A 201 7.97 -23.26 -2.55
CA ASN A 201 7.68 -21.94 -2.01
C ASN A 201 8.01 -20.90 -3.11
N PRO A 202 7.02 -20.25 -3.73
CA PRO A 202 7.30 -19.19 -4.69
C PRO A 202 7.86 -17.94 -3.98
N VAL A 203 8.76 -17.24 -4.67
CA VAL A 203 9.20 -15.89 -4.28
C VAL A 203 8.91 -14.96 -5.43
N LEU A 204 7.99 -14.02 -5.20
CA LEU A 204 7.65 -12.93 -6.10
C LEU A 204 8.79 -11.90 -6.04
N ILE A 205 9.52 -11.77 -7.14
CA ILE A 205 10.68 -10.88 -7.26
C ILE A 205 10.32 -9.77 -8.21
N GLY A 206 10.30 -8.54 -7.72
CA GLY A 206 10.02 -7.35 -8.51
C GLY A 206 10.25 -6.10 -7.68
N GLU A 207 10.23 -4.95 -8.34
CA GLU A 207 10.39 -3.66 -7.67
C GLU A 207 9.20 -3.34 -6.74
N PRO A 208 9.32 -2.41 -5.79
CA PRO A 208 8.18 -1.94 -4.99
C PRO A 208 7.09 -1.35 -5.89
N GLY A 209 5.82 -1.55 -5.52
CA GLY A 209 4.68 -0.99 -6.27
C GLY A 209 4.20 -1.79 -7.48
N VAL A 210 4.91 -2.81 -7.97
CA VAL A 210 4.50 -3.59 -9.16
C VAL A 210 3.30 -4.52 -8.96
N GLY A 211 2.76 -4.63 -7.74
CA GLY A 211 1.61 -5.49 -7.42
C GLY A 211 1.97 -6.92 -6.96
N LYS A 212 3.05 -7.10 -6.19
CA LYS A 212 3.41 -8.41 -5.60
C LYS A 212 2.33 -8.91 -4.63
N THR A 213 1.82 -8.03 -3.77
CA THR A 213 0.75 -8.35 -2.81
C THR A 213 -0.57 -8.68 -3.54
N ALA A 214 -0.87 -7.96 -4.63
CA ALA A 214 -2.03 -8.23 -5.48
C ALA A 214 -2.03 -9.65 -6.08
N ILE A 215 -0.85 -10.24 -6.34
CA ILE A 215 -0.74 -11.65 -6.79
C ILE A 215 -1.13 -12.61 -5.66
N ALA A 216 -0.73 -12.34 -4.42
CA ALA A 216 -1.12 -13.14 -3.26
C ALA A 216 -2.63 -13.04 -3.00
N GLU A 217 -3.19 -11.83 -3.06
CA GLU A 217 -4.62 -11.58 -2.96
C GLU A 217 -5.42 -12.27 -4.08
N GLY A 218 -4.95 -12.21 -5.32
CA GLY A 218 -5.58 -12.91 -6.44
C GLY A 218 -5.51 -14.43 -6.30
N LEU A 219 -4.45 -14.96 -5.69
CA LEU A 219 -4.39 -16.37 -5.32
C LEU A 219 -5.44 -16.71 -4.24
N ALA A 220 -5.63 -15.87 -3.23
CA ALA A 220 -6.67 -16.07 -2.21
C ALA A 220 -8.07 -16.10 -2.84
N MET A 221 -8.36 -15.20 -3.79
CA MET A 221 -9.61 -15.21 -4.55
C MET A 221 -9.80 -16.54 -5.27
N ARG A 222 -8.80 -17.01 -6.03
CA ARG A 222 -8.89 -18.30 -6.73
C ARG A 222 -9.10 -19.48 -5.79
N ILE A 223 -8.45 -19.51 -4.63
CA ILE A 223 -8.64 -20.55 -3.61
C ILE A 223 -10.10 -20.58 -3.15
N VAL A 224 -10.67 -19.40 -2.90
CA VAL A 224 -12.07 -19.24 -2.47
C VAL A 224 -13.06 -19.62 -3.56
N ASP A 225 -12.77 -19.30 -4.82
CA ASP A 225 -13.59 -19.63 -5.98
C ASP A 225 -13.48 -21.11 -6.39
N GLY A 226 -12.53 -21.83 -5.80
CA GLY A 226 -12.24 -23.23 -6.16
C GLY A 226 -11.54 -23.39 -7.51
N ASP A 227 -11.09 -22.30 -8.14
CA ASP A 227 -10.25 -22.28 -9.35
C ASP A 227 -8.77 -22.54 -9.01
N VAL A 228 -8.53 -23.64 -8.29
CA VAL A 228 -7.19 -24.08 -7.88
C VAL A 228 -7.07 -25.61 -8.00
N PRO A 229 -5.84 -26.13 -8.17
CA PRO A 229 -5.58 -27.56 -8.05
C PRO A 229 -6.08 -28.14 -6.72
N GLU A 230 -6.43 -29.43 -6.71
CA GLU A 230 -6.92 -30.12 -5.51
C GLU A 230 -5.97 -29.98 -4.31
N SER A 231 -4.67 -29.96 -4.57
CA SER A 231 -3.63 -29.74 -3.56
C SER A 231 -3.73 -28.41 -2.84
N LEU A 232 -4.38 -27.39 -3.41
CA LEU A 232 -4.54 -26.04 -2.84
C LEU A 232 -5.97 -25.74 -2.40
N ARG A 233 -6.91 -26.64 -2.68
CA ARG A 233 -8.32 -26.47 -2.33
C ARG A 233 -8.49 -26.39 -0.81
N ASN A 234 -9.35 -25.49 -0.35
CA ASN A 234 -9.68 -25.27 1.07
C ASN A 234 -8.50 -24.84 1.95
N LYS A 235 -7.34 -24.49 1.38
CA LYS A 235 -6.26 -23.90 2.18
C LYS A 235 -6.60 -22.46 2.57
N GLN A 236 -6.02 -22.00 3.67
CA GLN A 236 -6.05 -20.59 4.04
C GLN A 236 -4.77 -19.91 3.59
N LEU A 237 -4.87 -18.69 3.05
CA LEU A 237 -3.73 -17.85 2.73
C LEU A 237 -3.67 -16.71 3.76
N LEU A 238 -2.66 -16.72 4.62
CA LEU A 238 -2.48 -15.74 5.69
C LEU A 238 -1.29 -14.83 5.36
N SER A 239 -1.48 -13.52 5.38
CA SER A 239 -0.40 -12.53 5.25
C SER A 239 0.19 -12.23 6.61
N LEU A 240 1.50 -12.41 6.76
CA LEU A 240 2.21 -12.06 7.99
C LEU A 240 2.33 -10.54 8.14
N ASP A 241 1.95 -10.01 9.30
CA ASP A 241 2.12 -8.59 9.63
C ASP A 241 3.44 -8.40 10.41
N MET A 242 4.47 -7.94 9.68
CA MET A 242 5.77 -7.64 10.26
C MET A 242 5.70 -6.48 11.25
N GLY A 243 4.84 -5.49 11.01
CA GLY A 243 4.63 -4.34 11.90
C GLY A 243 4.07 -4.78 13.25
N ALA A 244 3.05 -5.64 13.25
CA ALA A 244 2.46 -6.19 14.47
C ALA A 244 3.44 -7.05 15.27
N LEU A 245 4.33 -7.80 14.61
CA LEU A 245 5.35 -8.58 15.29
C LEU A 245 6.40 -7.71 16.00
N ILE A 246 6.78 -6.60 15.38
CA ILE A 246 7.79 -5.65 15.90
C ILE A 246 7.17 -4.70 16.94
N ALA A 247 5.91 -4.31 16.75
CA ALA A 247 5.22 -3.35 17.60
C ALA A 247 5.19 -3.82 19.07
N GLY A 248 5.67 -2.96 19.97
CA GLY A 248 5.71 -3.24 21.40
C GLY A 248 6.74 -4.29 21.82
N ALA A 249 7.59 -4.79 20.92
CA ALA A 249 8.75 -5.61 21.30
C ALA A 249 9.86 -4.69 21.83
N LYS A 250 10.13 -4.74 23.13
CA LYS A 250 11.23 -3.98 23.76
C LYS A 250 12.58 -4.66 23.54
N TYR A 251 12.56 -5.98 23.34
CA TYR A 251 13.74 -6.81 23.19
C TYR A 251 13.60 -7.72 21.97
N ARG A 252 14.72 -7.98 21.28
CA ARG A 252 14.79 -8.88 20.11
C ARG A 252 14.22 -10.28 20.37
N GLY A 253 14.39 -10.80 21.59
CA GLY A 253 13.87 -12.11 21.98
C GLY A 253 12.35 -12.21 21.92
N GLU A 254 11.63 -11.11 22.20
CA GLU A 254 10.16 -11.08 22.16
C GLU A 254 9.65 -11.22 20.73
N PHE A 255 10.30 -10.56 19.76
CA PHE A 255 9.99 -10.73 18.34
C PHE A 255 10.21 -12.19 17.89
N GLU A 256 11.36 -12.78 18.25
CA GLU A 256 11.68 -14.16 17.89
C GLU A 256 10.68 -15.15 18.53
N GLU A 257 10.24 -14.90 19.75
CA GLU A 257 9.21 -15.71 20.44
C GLU A 257 7.84 -15.60 19.75
N ARG A 258 7.41 -14.39 19.36
CA ARG A 258 6.17 -14.17 18.61
C ARG A 258 6.20 -14.85 17.25
N LEU A 259 7.28 -14.69 16.49
CA LEU A 259 7.44 -15.34 15.18
C LEU A 259 7.48 -16.87 15.35
N LYS A 260 8.14 -17.38 16.38
CA LYS A 260 8.15 -18.82 16.68
C LYS A 260 6.75 -19.33 17.02
N ALA A 261 5.93 -18.56 17.74
CA ALA A 261 4.54 -18.91 18.01
C ALA A 261 3.72 -19.01 16.71
N VAL A 262 3.82 -18.02 15.82
CA VAL A 262 3.20 -18.04 14.49
C VAL A 262 3.63 -19.28 13.70
N LEU A 263 4.92 -19.53 13.57
CA LEU A 263 5.44 -20.68 12.80
C LEU A 263 5.01 -22.02 13.39
N SER A 264 4.90 -22.11 14.72
CA SER A 264 4.41 -23.31 15.40
C SER A 264 2.94 -23.57 15.09
N GLU A 265 2.09 -22.53 15.05
CA GLU A 265 0.69 -22.67 14.67
C GLU A 265 0.52 -23.06 13.19
N VAL A 266 1.30 -22.45 12.28
CA VAL A 266 1.30 -22.85 10.86
C VAL A 266 1.72 -24.31 10.69
N THR A 267 2.77 -24.74 11.41
CA THR A 267 3.24 -26.14 11.38
C THR A 267 2.20 -27.10 11.93
N ALA A 268 1.50 -26.72 13.03
CA ALA A 268 0.45 -27.52 13.63
C ALA A 268 -0.80 -27.64 12.75
N ALA A 269 -1.03 -26.69 11.83
CA ALA A 269 -2.08 -26.76 10.82
C ALA A 269 -1.78 -27.76 9.69
N ALA A 270 -0.66 -28.50 9.76
CA ALA A 270 -0.35 -29.64 8.89
C ALA A 270 -0.49 -29.33 7.37
N GLY A 271 -0.11 -28.12 6.97
CA GLY A 271 -0.15 -27.68 5.58
C GLY A 271 -1.49 -27.10 5.11
N GLU A 272 -2.50 -26.96 5.97
CA GLU A 272 -3.74 -26.25 5.62
C GLU A 272 -3.54 -24.74 5.40
N ILE A 273 -2.44 -24.19 5.92
CA ILE A 273 -2.11 -22.77 5.86
C ILE A 273 -0.94 -22.53 4.90
N ILE A 274 -1.11 -21.54 4.01
CA ILE A 274 -0.06 -20.93 3.22
C ILE A 274 0.24 -19.56 3.84
N LEU A 275 1.49 -19.29 4.17
CA LEU A 275 1.91 -18.01 4.74
C LEU A 275 2.47 -17.09 3.64
N PHE A 276 1.86 -15.94 3.41
CA PHE A 276 2.44 -14.87 2.61
C PHE A 276 3.34 -14.00 3.50
N ILE A 277 4.58 -13.80 3.08
CA ILE A 277 5.58 -13.00 3.78
C ILE A 277 6.03 -11.91 2.82
N ASP A 278 5.48 -10.71 3.01
CA ASP A 278 5.98 -9.53 2.32
C ASP A 278 7.35 -9.14 2.87
N GLU A 279 8.17 -8.52 2.03
CA GLU A 279 9.56 -8.15 2.34
C GLU A 279 10.34 -9.29 3.02
N MET A 280 10.26 -10.51 2.49
CA MET A 280 10.82 -11.73 3.11
C MET A 280 12.30 -11.61 3.50
N HIS A 281 13.06 -10.78 2.81
CA HIS A 281 14.47 -10.50 3.10
C HIS A 281 14.68 -9.92 4.51
N THR A 282 13.70 -9.21 5.09
CA THR A 282 13.76 -8.68 6.46
C THR A 282 13.92 -9.79 7.49
N LEU A 283 13.35 -10.98 7.24
CA LEU A 283 13.49 -12.16 8.08
C LEU A 283 14.79 -12.95 7.83
N VAL A 284 15.39 -12.80 6.65
CA VAL A 284 16.45 -13.68 6.14
C VAL A 284 17.83 -13.02 6.11
N GLY A 285 17.89 -11.69 6.03
CA GLY A 285 19.05 -10.98 5.50
C GLY A 285 19.84 -10.09 6.45
N ALA A 286 19.34 -9.86 7.66
CA ALA A 286 19.74 -8.70 8.45
C ALA A 286 21.02 -8.89 9.33
N GLY A 287 21.74 -9.99 9.18
CA GLY A 287 22.79 -10.41 10.12
C GLY A 287 24.20 -9.83 9.92
N LYS A 288 24.44 -8.80 9.09
CA LYS A 288 25.81 -8.33 8.77
C LYS A 288 26.16 -6.88 9.13
N ALA A 289 25.22 -6.07 9.58
CA ALA A 289 25.49 -4.72 10.08
C ALA A 289 24.66 -4.44 11.35
N ASP A 290 25.23 -3.66 12.27
CA ASP A 290 24.76 -3.33 13.62
C ASP A 290 23.23 -3.30 13.81
N GLY A 291 22.65 -4.41 14.28
CA GLY A 291 21.36 -4.41 14.98
C GLY A 291 20.15 -5.02 14.29
N ALA A 292 20.23 -5.50 13.05
CA ALA A 292 19.06 -6.04 12.37
C ALA A 292 18.76 -7.53 12.71
N MET A 293 17.47 -7.90 12.67
CA MET A 293 16.94 -9.18 13.13
C MET A 293 17.14 -10.30 12.08
N ASP A 294 17.87 -11.36 12.41
CA ASP A 294 18.01 -12.55 11.54
C ASP A 294 17.20 -13.71 12.11
N ALA A 295 16.01 -13.90 11.54
CA ALA A 295 15.09 -14.98 11.89
C ALA A 295 15.22 -16.19 10.94
N SER A 296 16.22 -16.21 10.05
CA SER A 296 16.39 -17.29 9.07
C SER A 296 16.53 -18.66 9.73
N ASN A 297 17.13 -18.71 10.92
CA ASN A 297 17.29 -19.93 11.72
C ASN A 297 15.96 -20.50 12.23
N LEU A 298 14.91 -19.68 12.37
CA LEU A 298 13.57 -20.14 12.76
C LEU A 298 12.82 -20.73 11.56
N LEU A 299 13.01 -20.16 10.36
CA LEU A 299 12.33 -20.58 9.13
C LEU A 299 12.94 -21.86 8.52
N LYS A 300 14.27 -21.95 8.50
CA LYS A 300 15.02 -23.03 7.83
C LYS A 300 14.56 -24.44 8.24
N PRO A 301 14.37 -24.78 9.53
CA PRO A 301 13.93 -26.12 9.93
C PRO A 301 12.55 -26.49 9.38
N ALA A 302 11.57 -25.57 9.47
CA ALA A 302 10.21 -25.81 9.00
C ALA A 302 10.13 -25.94 7.48
N LEU A 303 10.88 -25.10 6.74
CA LEU A 303 11.03 -25.20 5.29
C LEU A 303 11.75 -26.48 4.86
N ALA A 304 12.76 -26.93 5.61
CA ALA A 304 13.52 -28.13 5.30
C ALA A 304 12.68 -29.41 5.43
N ARG A 305 11.80 -29.45 6.44
CA ARG A 305 10.86 -30.55 6.68
C ARG A 305 9.63 -30.50 5.77
N GLY A 306 9.39 -29.39 5.07
CA GLY A 306 8.20 -29.18 4.24
C GLY A 306 6.93 -28.95 5.05
N GLU A 307 7.08 -28.59 6.32
CA GLU A 307 5.99 -28.27 7.25
C GLU A 307 5.45 -26.85 7.01
N LEU A 308 6.32 -25.93 6.57
CA LEU A 308 5.96 -24.56 6.20
C LEU A 308 5.80 -24.44 4.68
N HIS A 309 4.61 -24.01 4.24
CA HIS A 309 4.35 -23.55 2.89
C HIS A 309 4.20 -22.03 2.91
N CYS A 310 5.00 -21.33 2.10
CA CYS A 310 4.95 -19.89 2.06
C CYS A 310 5.15 -19.31 0.67
N ILE A 311 4.67 -18.08 0.50
CA ILE A 311 4.89 -17.22 -0.64
C ILE A 311 5.70 -16.02 -0.13
N GLY A 312 6.88 -15.80 -0.68
CA GLY A 312 7.68 -14.62 -0.38
C GLY A 312 7.49 -13.51 -1.39
N ALA A 313 7.68 -12.26 -0.97
CA ALA A 313 7.88 -11.13 -1.86
C ALA A 313 9.14 -10.34 -1.46
N THR A 314 9.92 -9.89 -2.44
CA THR A 314 11.16 -9.11 -2.23
C THR A 314 11.63 -8.47 -3.54
N THR A 315 12.64 -7.61 -3.49
CA THR A 315 13.31 -7.09 -4.69
C THR A 315 14.37 -8.04 -5.22
N LEU A 316 14.81 -7.84 -6.47
CA LEU A 316 15.85 -8.67 -7.09
C LEU A 316 17.17 -8.61 -6.31
N ASP A 317 17.56 -7.42 -5.87
CA ASP A 317 18.80 -7.19 -5.15
C ASP A 317 18.82 -7.89 -3.79
N GLU A 318 17.73 -7.79 -3.04
CA GLU A 318 17.58 -8.47 -1.76
C GLU A 318 17.57 -9.99 -1.90
N TYR A 319 16.87 -10.50 -2.92
CA TYR A 319 16.85 -11.93 -3.21
C TYR A 319 18.28 -12.44 -3.47
N ARG A 320 19.04 -11.76 -4.33
CA ARG A 320 20.44 -12.10 -4.65
C ARG A 320 21.34 -11.99 -3.41
N LYS A 321 21.14 -10.98 -2.57
CA LYS A 321 21.97 -10.74 -1.38
C LYS A 321 21.69 -11.74 -0.25
N HIS A 322 20.44 -12.12 -0.04
CA HIS A 322 20.03 -12.81 1.19
C HIS A 322 19.47 -14.22 0.98
N VAL A 323 18.77 -14.48 -0.13
CA VAL A 323 18.11 -15.78 -0.38
C VAL A 323 18.94 -16.68 -1.28
N GLU A 324 19.44 -16.15 -2.40
CA GLU A 324 20.18 -16.93 -3.40
C GLU A 324 21.54 -17.41 -2.88
N LYS A 325 22.21 -16.59 -2.07
CA LYS A 325 23.49 -16.93 -1.43
C LYS A 325 23.36 -18.01 -0.35
N ASP A 326 22.18 -18.19 0.24
CA ASP A 326 21.93 -19.22 1.24
C ASP A 326 21.46 -20.52 0.57
N ALA A 327 22.36 -21.52 0.52
CA ALA A 327 22.07 -22.80 -0.12
C ALA A 327 20.89 -23.58 0.50
N ALA A 328 20.56 -23.34 1.77
CA ALA A 328 19.41 -23.99 2.41
C ALA A 328 18.09 -23.38 1.92
N LEU A 329 18.04 -22.05 1.79
CA LEU A 329 16.85 -21.33 1.33
C LEU A 329 16.66 -21.44 -0.19
N ALA A 330 17.72 -21.29 -0.98
CA ALA A 330 17.69 -21.42 -2.44
C ALA A 330 17.19 -22.79 -2.95
N ARG A 331 17.27 -23.84 -2.11
CA ARG A 331 16.72 -25.18 -2.40
C ARG A 331 15.23 -25.32 -2.09
N ARG A 332 14.63 -24.36 -1.38
CA ARG A 332 13.23 -24.38 -0.94
C ARG A 332 12.37 -23.36 -1.67
N PHE A 333 12.99 -22.29 -2.15
CA PHE A 333 12.33 -21.23 -2.91
C PHE A 333 12.48 -21.37 -4.42
N GLN A 334 11.47 -20.92 -5.14
CA GLN A 334 11.46 -20.78 -6.59
C GLN A 334 11.21 -19.31 -6.95
N PRO A 335 12.16 -18.62 -7.61
CA PRO A 335 11.97 -17.24 -8.04
C PRO A 335 10.91 -17.15 -9.14
N LEU A 336 10.03 -16.16 -9.03
CA LEU A 336 9.03 -15.73 -10.00
C LEU A 336 9.19 -14.23 -10.22
N VAL A 337 9.67 -13.83 -11.40
CA VAL A 337 9.87 -12.41 -11.72
C VAL A 337 8.53 -11.78 -12.03
N VAL A 338 8.22 -10.67 -11.35
CA VAL A 338 7.04 -9.85 -11.56
C VAL A 338 7.51 -8.55 -12.18
N ASN A 339 7.12 -8.34 -13.43
CA ASN A 339 7.47 -7.13 -14.16
C ASN A 339 6.47 -6.01 -13.89
N GLU A 340 6.95 -4.79 -13.99
CA GLU A 340 6.12 -3.59 -14.09
C GLU A 340 5.13 -3.76 -15.28
N PRO A 341 3.83 -3.49 -15.09
CA PRO A 341 2.86 -3.55 -16.17
C PRO A 341 3.11 -2.43 -17.19
N THR A 342 2.67 -2.64 -18.43
CA THR A 342 2.73 -1.57 -19.44
C THR A 342 1.75 -0.45 -19.12
N GLU A 343 1.86 0.71 -19.79
CA GLU A 343 0.86 1.78 -19.67
C GLU A 343 -0.56 1.27 -19.99
N THR A 344 -0.69 0.43 -21.03
CA THR A 344 -1.99 -0.13 -21.45
C THR A 344 -2.56 -1.10 -20.42
N ASP A 345 -1.71 -1.95 -19.84
CA ASP A 345 -2.10 -2.85 -18.75
C ASP A 345 -2.49 -2.04 -17.51
N THR A 346 -1.76 -0.97 -17.20
CA THR A 346 -2.06 -0.08 -16.07
C THR A 346 -3.40 0.61 -16.24
N VAL A 347 -3.72 1.12 -17.43
CA VAL A 347 -5.07 1.67 -17.70
C VAL A 347 -6.15 0.61 -17.46
N SER A 348 -5.90 -0.64 -17.83
CA SER A 348 -6.84 -1.74 -17.58
C SER A 348 -7.00 -2.05 -16.09
N ILE A 349 -5.91 -2.00 -15.33
CA ILE A 349 -5.92 -2.11 -13.86
C ILE A 349 -6.73 -0.97 -13.25
N LEU A 350 -6.44 0.28 -13.63
CA LEU A 350 -7.14 1.47 -13.16
C LEU A 350 -8.64 1.40 -13.46
N ARG A 351 -9.03 0.94 -14.66
CA ARG A 351 -10.45 0.72 -15.01
C ARG A 351 -11.12 -0.31 -14.12
N GLY A 352 -10.43 -1.37 -13.74
CA GLY A 352 -10.99 -2.42 -12.89
C GLY A 352 -11.19 -1.98 -11.44
N ILE A 353 -10.33 -1.11 -10.91
CA ILE A 353 -10.45 -0.57 -9.54
C ILE A 353 -11.25 0.73 -9.46
N LYS A 354 -11.49 1.40 -10.60
CA LYS A 354 -12.16 2.71 -10.72
C LYS A 354 -13.39 2.83 -9.83
N GLU A 355 -14.32 1.89 -9.94
CA GLU A 355 -15.61 1.95 -9.24
C GLU A 355 -15.44 1.99 -7.71
N LYS A 356 -14.44 1.29 -7.16
CA LYS A 356 -14.15 1.31 -5.72
C LYS A 356 -13.64 2.65 -5.26
N TYR A 357 -12.77 3.30 -6.03
CA TYR A 357 -12.27 4.65 -5.73
C TYR A 357 -13.37 5.70 -5.88
N GLU A 358 -14.22 5.60 -6.91
CA GLU A 358 -15.39 6.46 -7.06
C GLU A 358 -16.35 6.34 -5.86
N LEU A 359 -16.60 5.12 -5.38
CA LEU A 359 -17.45 4.88 -4.22
C LEU A 359 -16.84 5.40 -2.92
N HIS A 360 -15.53 5.18 -2.72
CA HIS A 360 -14.79 5.62 -1.54
C HIS A 360 -14.81 7.15 -1.40
N HIS A 361 -14.45 7.85 -2.48
CA HIS A 361 -14.37 9.32 -2.47
C HIS A 361 -15.70 10.00 -2.77
N GLY A 362 -16.68 9.29 -3.34
CA GLY A 362 -17.95 9.88 -3.73
C GLY A 362 -17.80 10.92 -4.85
N VAL A 363 -16.89 10.69 -5.79
CA VAL A 363 -16.67 11.49 -7.01
C VAL A 363 -16.57 10.56 -8.22
N ARG A 364 -16.78 11.10 -9.42
CA ARG A 364 -16.60 10.33 -10.67
C ARG A 364 -15.15 10.40 -11.13
N ILE A 365 -14.68 9.40 -11.86
CA ILE A 365 -13.37 9.40 -12.51
C ILE A 365 -13.57 9.16 -14.00
N SER A 366 -13.14 10.10 -14.84
CA SER A 366 -13.28 9.94 -16.29
C SER A 366 -12.29 8.89 -16.83
N ASP A 367 -12.63 8.22 -17.94
CA ASP A 367 -11.68 7.28 -18.58
C ASP A 367 -10.41 7.99 -19.07
N ALA A 368 -10.56 9.23 -19.54
CA ALA A 368 -9.45 10.08 -19.94
C ALA A 368 -8.49 10.37 -18.76
N ALA A 369 -9.00 10.54 -17.54
CA ALA A 369 -8.17 10.68 -16.35
C ALA A 369 -7.37 9.42 -16.04
N LEU A 370 -7.92 8.22 -16.26
CA LEU A 370 -7.17 6.97 -16.06
C LEU A 370 -6.00 6.85 -17.04
N VAL A 371 -6.22 7.22 -18.31
CA VAL A 371 -5.17 7.28 -19.32
C VAL A 371 -4.12 8.30 -18.93
N ALA A 372 -4.54 9.51 -18.50
CA ALA A 372 -3.62 10.54 -18.04
C ALA A 372 -2.81 10.08 -16.82
N ALA A 373 -3.41 9.40 -15.85
CA ALA A 373 -2.72 8.90 -14.66
C ALA A 373 -1.63 7.90 -15.03
N ALA A 374 -1.91 6.95 -15.93
CA ALA A 374 -0.92 5.99 -16.40
C ALA A 374 0.20 6.67 -17.20
N THR A 375 -0.12 7.49 -18.20
CA THR A 375 0.86 8.10 -19.11
C THR A 375 1.70 9.18 -18.42
N LEU A 376 1.09 10.08 -17.64
CA LEU A 376 1.82 11.16 -16.95
C LEU A 376 2.69 10.61 -15.83
N SER A 377 2.21 9.63 -15.04
CA SER A 377 3.06 9.00 -14.02
C SER A 377 4.23 8.23 -14.64
N ASN A 378 4.01 7.54 -15.76
CA ASN A 378 5.11 6.84 -16.43
C ASN A 378 6.17 7.80 -16.97
N ARG A 379 5.73 8.95 -17.49
CA ARG A 379 6.61 9.94 -18.12
C ARG A 379 7.37 10.79 -17.12
N TYR A 380 6.72 11.25 -16.05
CA TYR A 380 7.24 12.30 -15.17
C TYR A 380 7.66 11.80 -13.78
N ILE A 381 7.20 10.61 -13.35
CA ILE A 381 7.53 10.02 -12.03
C ILE A 381 8.35 8.74 -12.28
N THR A 382 9.66 8.89 -12.42
CA THR A 382 10.58 7.80 -12.85
C THR A 382 11.18 6.99 -11.71
N ASP A 383 11.07 7.45 -10.46
CA ASP A 383 11.59 6.81 -9.26
C ASP A 383 10.60 5.80 -8.63
N ARG A 384 9.36 5.76 -9.13
CA ARG A 384 8.31 4.81 -8.74
C ARG A 384 7.86 3.97 -9.93
N PHE A 385 7.25 2.84 -9.64
CA PHE A 385 6.82 1.85 -10.63
C PHE A 385 5.30 1.80 -10.77
N LEU A 386 4.82 1.50 -11.97
CA LEU A 386 3.43 1.15 -12.23
C LEU A 386 3.09 -0.21 -11.60
N PRO A 387 1.81 -0.46 -11.24
CA PRO A 387 0.69 0.47 -11.35
C PRO A 387 0.58 1.46 -10.17
N ASP A 388 1.34 1.26 -9.09
CA ASP A 388 1.22 2.00 -7.83
C ASP A 388 1.18 3.53 -8.00
N LYS A 389 2.17 4.12 -8.69
CA LYS A 389 2.21 5.57 -8.90
C LYS A 389 0.99 6.12 -9.65
N ALA A 390 0.37 5.33 -10.54
CA ALA A 390 -0.80 5.77 -11.29
C ALA A 390 -2.07 5.67 -10.45
N ILE A 391 -2.17 4.65 -9.60
CA ILE A 391 -3.25 4.49 -8.62
C ILE A 391 -3.22 5.64 -7.63
N ASP A 392 -2.04 5.99 -7.13
CA ASP A 392 -1.83 7.08 -6.16
C ASP A 392 -2.23 8.45 -6.75
N LEU A 393 -1.85 8.74 -8.01
CA LEU A 393 -2.31 9.96 -8.69
C LEU A 393 -3.83 10.02 -8.83
N MET A 394 -4.46 8.90 -9.19
CA MET A 394 -5.91 8.81 -9.32
C MET A 394 -6.60 9.03 -7.96
N ASP A 395 -6.06 8.43 -6.90
CA ASP A 395 -6.56 8.54 -5.53
C ASP A 395 -6.44 9.97 -4.98
N GLU A 396 -5.28 10.60 -5.12
CA GLU A 396 -5.04 11.98 -4.68
C GLU A 396 -5.93 12.97 -5.43
N ALA A 397 -6.07 12.80 -6.76
CA ALA A 397 -6.96 13.65 -7.55
C ALA A 397 -8.44 13.50 -7.15
N ALA A 398 -8.89 12.27 -6.88
CA ALA A 398 -10.25 12.01 -6.42
C ALA A 398 -10.52 12.58 -5.02
N SER A 399 -9.58 12.38 -4.09
CA SER A 399 -9.65 12.93 -2.72
C SER A 399 -9.71 14.46 -2.73
N ARG A 400 -8.88 15.10 -3.57
CA ARG A 400 -8.88 16.55 -3.71
C ARG A 400 -10.19 17.08 -4.27
N LEU A 401 -10.68 16.47 -5.35
CA LEU A 401 -11.96 16.86 -5.95
C LEU A 401 -13.10 16.74 -4.93
N ARG A 402 -13.07 15.70 -4.10
CA ARG A 402 -14.05 15.51 -3.03
C ARG A 402 -14.02 16.66 -2.02
N MET A 403 -12.84 17.13 -1.63
CA MET A 403 -12.72 18.29 -0.73
C MET A 403 -13.29 19.56 -1.36
N GLU A 404 -13.12 19.75 -2.66
CA GLU A 404 -13.66 20.90 -3.41
C GLU A 404 -15.19 20.84 -3.48
N VAL A 405 -15.76 19.66 -3.74
CA VAL A 405 -17.22 19.41 -3.76
C VAL A 405 -17.89 19.64 -2.40
N ASP A 406 -17.27 19.19 -1.31
CA ASP A 406 -17.83 19.37 0.05
C ASP A 406 -17.72 20.83 0.55
N SER A 407 -16.88 21.64 -0.10
CA SER A 407 -16.67 23.05 0.22
C SER A 407 -17.65 23.95 -0.53
N LYS A 408 -17.92 25.14 0.03
CA LYS A 408 -18.68 26.17 -0.69
C LYS A 408 -17.85 26.63 -1.92
N PRO A 409 -18.47 26.79 -3.10
CA PRO A 409 -17.78 27.37 -4.26
C PRO A 409 -17.19 28.74 -3.93
N GLU A 410 -16.02 29.06 -4.51
CA GLU A 410 -15.33 30.33 -4.23
C GLU A 410 -16.21 31.56 -4.55
N GLU A 411 -16.98 31.49 -5.62
CA GLU A 411 -17.92 32.55 -6.03
C GLU A 411 -19.01 32.78 -4.95
N LEU A 412 -19.52 31.70 -4.36
CA LEU A 412 -20.52 31.77 -3.28
C LEU A 412 -19.90 32.27 -1.97
N ASP A 413 -18.69 31.81 -1.62
CA ASP A 413 -17.99 32.29 -0.42
C ASP A 413 -17.62 33.78 -0.54
N ALA A 414 -17.18 34.22 -1.72
CA ALA A 414 -16.91 35.63 -2.01
C ALA A 414 -18.18 36.48 -1.88
N LEU A 415 -19.31 36.01 -2.43
CA LEU A 415 -20.60 36.68 -2.32
C LEU A 415 -21.09 36.77 -0.88
N ASP A 416 -20.97 35.70 -0.10
CA ASP A 416 -21.34 35.68 1.32
C ASP A 416 -20.50 36.67 2.15
N ARG A 417 -19.20 36.78 1.86
CA ARG A 417 -18.32 37.78 2.48
C ARG A 417 -18.72 39.21 2.13
N GLU A 418 -19.06 39.47 0.87
CA GLU A 418 -19.52 40.78 0.42
C GLU A 418 -20.84 41.18 1.10
N ILE A 419 -21.79 40.25 1.18
CA ILE A 419 -23.07 40.43 1.90
C ILE A 419 -22.79 40.78 3.36
N LEU A 420 -21.92 40.04 4.04
CA LEU A 420 -21.57 40.30 5.44
C LEU A 420 -20.97 41.69 5.62
N GLN A 421 -20.05 42.09 4.75
CA GLN A 421 -19.42 43.42 4.79
C GLN A 421 -20.46 44.53 4.65
N LYS A 422 -21.35 44.42 3.66
CA LYS A 422 -22.43 45.38 3.43
C LYS A 422 -23.44 45.38 4.58
N GLN A 423 -23.78 44.24 5.17
CA GLN A 423 -24.65 44.17 6.35
C GLN A 423 -24.07 44.94 7.54
N ILE A 424 -22.76 44.81 7.79
CA ILE A 424 -22.07 45.57 8.85
C ILE A 424 -22.11 47.07 8.55
N GLU A 425 -21.88 47.48 7.29
CA GLU A 425 -21.98 48.88 6.86
C GLU A 425 -23.40 49.42 7.04
N ALA A 426 -24.44 48.67 6.65
CA ALA A 426 -25.83 49.04 6.85
C ALA A 426 -26.16 49.25 8.34
N GLU A 427 -25.73 48.34 9.21
CA GLU A 427 -26.00 48.41 10.64
C GLU A 427 -25.28 49.57 11.32
N ALA A 428 -24.12 49.97 10.81
CA ALA A 428 -23.44 51.20 11.23
C ALA A 428 -24.22 52.45 10.78
N LEU A 429 -24.65 52.50 9.52
CA LEU A 429 -25.39 53.64 8.95
C LEU A 429 -26.78 53.85 9.59
N LYS A 430 -27.43 52.80 10.09
CA LYS A 430 -28.70 52.91 10.85
C LYS A 430 -28.60 53.76 12.12
N LYS A 431 -27.39 53.97 12.66
CA LYS A 431 -27.15 54.78 13.86
C LYS A 431 -26.90 56.26 13.55
N GLU A 432 -26.82 56.63 12.27
CA GLU A 432 -26.55 57.99 11.81
C GLU A 432 -27.84 58.72 11.40
N ASP A 433 -27.94 60.00 11.74
CA ASP A 433 -29.19 60.78 11.58
C ASP A 433 -29.20 61.70 10.35
N ASP A 434 -28.06 61.89 9.69
CA ASP A 434 -27.92 62.82 8.57
C ASP A 434 -28.53 62.28 7.26
N LYS A 435 -28.90 63.21 6.37
CA LYS A 435 -29.60 62.87 5.13
C LYS A 435 -28.74 62.04 4.16
N ALA A 436 -27.42 62.29 4.11
CA ALA A 436 -26.54 61.57 3.20
C ALA A 436 -26.36 60.11 3.64
N SER A 437 -26.26 59.86 4.95
CA SER A 437 -26.21 58.50 5.50
C SER A 437 -27.50 57.72 5.27
N LYS A 438 -28.68 58.36 5.37
CA LYS A 438 -29.98 57.75 5.05
C LYS A 438 -30.12 57.40 3.57
N ASP A 439 -29.74 58.30 2.67
CA ASP A 439 -29.77 58.05 1.22
C ASP A 439 -28.79 56.94 0.80
N ARG A 440 -27.64 56.82 1.50
CA ARG A 440 -26.66 55.74 1.29
C ARG A 440 -27.16 54.40 1.83
N LEU A 441 -27.80 54.40 3.01
CA LEU A 441 -28.41 53.21 3.60
C LEU A 441 -29.46 52.63 2.66
N GLU A 442 -30.35 53.44 2.09
CA GLU A 442 -31.41 52.97 1.17
C GLU A 442 -30.84 52.29 -0.08
N LYS A 443 -29.75 52.84 -0.66
CA LYS A 443 -29.05 52.20 -1.78
C LYS A 443 -28.40 50.88 -1.36
N LEU A 444 -27.78 50.86 -0.19
CA LEU A 444 -27.04 49.71 0.30
C LEU A 444 -27.97 48.57 0.73
N GLU A 445 -29.16 48.88 1.26
CA GLU A 445 -30.23 47.90 1.52
C GLU A 445 -30.76 47.29 0.23
N LYS A 446 -30.87 48.08 -0.86
CA LYS A 446 -31.25 47.55 -2.17
C LYS A 446 -30.19 46.62 -2.76
N GLU A 447 -28.92 47.03 -2.73
CA GLU A 447 -27.80 46.17 -3.17
C GLU A 447 -27.70 44.89 -2.33
N LEU A 448 -27.92 44.98 -1.02
CA LEU A 448 -27.96 43.81 -0.14
C LEU A 448 -29.07 42.84 -0.54
N SER A 449 -30.27 43.35 -0.87
CA SER A 449 -31.38 42.50 -1.32
C SER A 449 -31.01 41.73 -2.60
N ASP A 450 -30.42 42.41 -3.58
CA ASP A 450 -30.03 41.80 -4.86
C ASP A 450 -28.94 40.72 -4.67
N LEU A 451 -27.93 41.01 -3.83
CA LEU A 451 -26.85 40.05 -3.51
C LEU A 451 -27.37 38.87 -2.68
N GLN A 452 -28.28 39.10 -1.72
CA GLN A 452 -28.89 38.04 -0.93
C GLN A 452 -29.76 37.10 -1.77
N GLU A 453 -30.51 37.64 -2.73
CA GLU A 453 -31.29 36.84 -3.69
C GLU A 453 -30.35 35.95 -4.50
N THR A 454 -29.29 36.52 -5.08
CA THR A 454 -28.26 35.79 -5.84
C THR A 454 -27.56 34.71 -5.00
N SER A 455 -27.18 35.00 -3.76
CA SER A 455 -26.56 34.02 -2.84
C SER A 455 -27.54 32.90 -2.50
N SER A 456 -28.81 33.22 -2.29
CA SER A 456 -29.84 32.22 -1.99
C SER A 456 -30.09 31.27 -3.18
N GLU A 457 -30.11 31.79 -4.40
CA GLU A 457 -30.23 31.00 -5.63
C GLU A 457 -29.03 30.08 -5.81
N MET A 458 -27.80 30.61 -5.70
CA MET A 458 -26.58 29.80 -5.81
C MET A 458 -26.46 28.76 -4.69
N THR A 459 -26.83 29.12 -3.45
CA THR A 459 -26.84 28.18 -2.32
C THR A 459 -27.83 27.05 -2.56
N ALA A 460 -29.04 27.36 -3.05
CA ALA A 460 -30.05 26.36 -3.36
C ALA A 460 -29.60 25.43 -4.50
N LYS A 461 -28.94 25.97 -5.54
CA LYS A 461 -28.36 25.17 -6.62
C LYS A 461 -27.27 24.23 -6.09
N TRP A 462 -26.30 24.75 -5.33
CA TRP A 462 -25.24 23.94 -4.72
C TRP A 462 -25.77 22.86 -3.78
N GLN A 463 -26.76 23.16 -2.92
CA GLN A 463 -27.39 22.15 -2.05
C GLN A 463 -28.06 21.04 -2.87
N ALA A 464 -28.80 21.40 -3.92
CA ALA A 464 -29.44 20.42 -4.79
C ALA A 464 -28.41 19.53 -5.51
N GLU A 465 -27.26 20.06 -5.90
CA GLU A 465 -26.15 19.29 -6.50
C GLU A 465 -25.54 18.31 -5.48
N ARG A 466 -25.28 18.75 -4.25
CA ARG A 466 -24.78 17.89 -3.18
C ARG A 466 -25.74 16.74 -2.86
N ASP A 467 -27.03 17.03 -2.73
CA ASP A 467 -28.05 16.01 -2.46
C ASP A 467 -28.12 14.96 -3.59
N LYS A 468 -27.93 15.37 -4.85
CA LYS A 468 -27.86 14.45 -5.99
C LYS A 468 -26.64 13.55 -5.91
N LEU A 469 -25.47 14.09 -5.60
CA LEU A 469 -24.23 13.32 -5.44
C LEU A 469 -24.33 12.30 -4.32
N GLU A 470 -24.93 12.67 -3.18
CA GLU A 470 -25.19 11.75 -2.08
C GLU A 470 -26.15 10.62 -2.51
N GLY A 471 -27.22 10.95 -3.24
CA GLY A 471 -28.12 9.96 -3.82
C GLY A 471 -27.45 9.00 -4.80
N ALA A 472 -26.55 9.49 -5.66
CA ALA A 472 -25.76 8.66 -6.58
C ALA A 472 -24.80 7.73 -5.83
N ARG A 473 -24.16 8.23 -4.77
CA ARG A 473 -23.28 7.42 -3.90
C ARG A 473 -24.04 6.28 -3.23
N ASP A 474 -25.23 6.54 -2.67
CA ASP A 474 -26.08 5.52 -2.07
C ASP A 474 -26.47 4.42 -3.07
N LEU A 475 -26.72 4.80 -4.34
CA LEU A 475 -26.99 3.84 -5.41
C LEU A 475 -25.75 3.00 -5.74
N LYS A 476 -24.56 3.60 -5.81
CA LYS A 476 -23.29 2.88 -6.01
C LYS A 476 -23.01 1.90 -4.87
N GLU A 477 -23.24 2.28 -3.62
CA GLU A 477 -23.05 1.38 -2.47
C GLU A 477 -24.00 0.17 -2.52
N LYS A 478 -25.27 0.39 -2.89
CA LYS A 478 -26.25 -0.69 -3.11
C LYS A 478 -25.83 -1.60 -4.26
N LEU A 479 -25.30 -1.03 -5.35
CA LEU A 479 -24.84 -1.77 -6.51
C LEU A 479 -23.63 -2.65 -6.18
N ASP A 480 -22.64 -2.11 -5.46
CA ASP A 480 -21.45 -2.85 -5.01
C ASP A 480 -21.83 -4.02 -4.10
N ARG A 481 -22.71 -3.78 -3.10
CA ARG A 481 -23.26 -4.85 -2.25
C ARG A 481 -24.00 -5.92 -3.05
N ALA A 482 -24.81 -5.52 -4.03
CA ALA A 482 -25.55 -6.47 -4.87
C ALA A 482 -24.61 -7.31 -5.75
N ARG A 483 -23.49 -6.74 -6.23
CA ARG A 483 -22.45 -7.46 -6.99
C ARG A 483 -21.69 -8.45 -6.10
N ALA A 484 -21.29 -8.04 -4.90
CA ALA A 484 -20.66 -8.94 -3.93
C ALA A 484 -21.60 -10.11 -3.54
N GLU A 485 -22.89 -9.82 -3.31
CA GLU A 485 -23.91 -10.83 -3.02
C GLU A 485 -24.13 -11.77 -4.22
N LEU A 486 -24.07 -11.26 -5.45
CA LEU A 486 -24.18 -12.08 -6.65
C LEU A 486 -23.03 -13.10 -6.72
N ASP A 487 -21.81 -12.68 -6.46
CA ASP A 487 -20.65 -13.56 -6.49
C ASP A 487 -20.68 -14.58 -5.35
N GLN A 488 -21.19 -14.20 -4.17
CA GLN A 488 -21.50 -15.16 -3.10
C GLN A 488 -22.56 -16.19 -3.54
N ALA A 489 -23.69 -15.73 -4.10
CA ALA A 489 -24.78 -16.60 -4.51
C ALA A 489 -24.36 -17.58 -5.62
N LYS A 490 -23.52 -17.14 -6.57
CA LYS A 490 -22.92 -18.01 -7.60
C LYS A 490 -22.05 -19.10 -6.97
N ARG A 491 -21.21 -18.74 -5.99
CA ARG A 491 -20.33 -19.68 -5.28
C ARG A 491 -21.10 -20.72 -4.47
N GLU A 492 -22.16 -20.30 -3.77
CA GLU A 492 -23.03 -21.20 -2.98
C GLU A 492 -23.94 -22.07 -3.85
N GLY A 493 -23.95 -21.87 -5.17
CA GLY A 493 -24.84 -22.56 -6.10
C GLY A 493 -26.31 -22.13 -5.96
N ASN A 494 -26.58 -21.00 -5.32
CA ASN A 494 -27.92 -20.43 -5.18
C ASN A 494 -28.35 -19.72 -6.47
N LEU A 495 -28.66 -20.52 -7.50
CA LEU A 495 -28.99 -20.05 -8.84
C LEU A 495 -30.23 -19.14 -8.86
N GLN A 496 -31.16 -19.32 -7.91
CA GLN A 496 -32.35 -18.47 -7.81
C GLN A 496 -31.97 -17.04 -7.40
N ARG A 497 -31.20 -16.88 -6.33
CA ARG A 497 -30.75 -15.55 -5.87
C ARG A 497 -29.81 -14.90 -6.89
N ALA A 498 -28.91 -15.69 -7.49
CA ALA A 498 -28.02 -15.19 -8.54
C ALA A 498 -28.79 -14.68 -9.78
N GLY A 499 -29.87 -15.36 -10.17
CA GLY A 499 -30.74 -14.92 -11.27
C GLY A 499 -31.50 -13.63 -10.95
N GLU A 500 -32.04 -13.50 -9.74
CA GLU A 500 -32.72 -12.29 -9.27
C GLU A 500 -31.78 -11.07 -9.26
N LEU A 501 -30.56 -11.24 -8.74
CA LEU A 501 -29.55 -10.19 -8.71
C LEU A 501 -29.09 -9.81 -10.12
N SER A 502 -28.75 -10.78 -10.97
CA SER A 502 -28.19 -10.54 -12.31
C SER A 502 -29.17 -9.90 -13.29
N TYR A 503 -30.45 -10.27 -13.23
CA TYR A 503 -31.44 -9.85 -14.23
C TYR A 503 -32.49 -8.87 -13.71
N GLY A 504 -32.55 -8.64 -12.40
CA GLY A 504 -33.52 -7.75 -11.76
C GLY A 504 -32.85 -6.59 -11.03
N VAL A 505 -32.20 -6.88 -9.90
CA VAL A 505 -31.71 -5.87 -8.96
C VAL A 505 -30.57 -5.04 -9.54
N ILE A 506 -29.52 -5.70 -10.06
CA ILE A 506 -28.32 -5.00 -10.58
C ILE A 506 -28.68 -4.13 -11.79
N PRO A 507 -29.36 -4.63 -12.85
CA PRO A 507 -29.76 -3.78 -13.98
C PRO A 507 -30.68 -2.63 -13.59
N GLY A 508 -31.54 -2.84 -12.57
CA GLY A 508 -32.40 -1.80 -12.03
C GLY A 508 -31.61 -0.68 -11.35
N LEU A 509 -30.62 -1.03 -10.54
CA LEU A 509 -29.73 -0.08 -9.87
C LEU A 509 -28.83 0.65 -10.88
N GLU A 510 -28.27 -0.04 -11.88
CA GLU A 510 -27.47 0.56 -12.95
C GLU A 510 -28.28 1.61 -13.73
N LYS A 511 -29.54 1.32 -14.07
CA LYS A 511 -30.42 2.28 -14.75
C LYS A 511 -30.76 3.50 -13.89
N GLN A 512 -30.97 3.30 -12.59
CA GLN A 512 -31.21 4.41 -11.65
C GLN A 512 -29.97 5.29 -11.54
N LEU A 513 -28.79 4.69 -11.46
CA LEU A 513 -27.51 5.39 -11.40
C LEU A 513 -27.24 6.18 -12.68
N GLU A 514 -27.44 5.58 -13.85
CA GLU A 514 -27.30 6.26 -15.14
C GLU A 514 -28.24 7.47 -15.24
N THR A 515 -29.47 7.34 -14.75
CA THR A 515 -30.41 8.46 -14.72
C THR A 515 -29.93 9.59 -13.80
N ALA A 516 -29.40 9.24 -12.62
CA ALA A 516 -28.85 10.20 -11.66
C ALA A 516 -27.60 10.93 -12.19
N GLU A 517 -26.74 10.25 -12.95
CA GLU A 517 -25.47 10.79 -13.49
C GLU A 517 -25.65 11.56 -14.83
N SER A 518 -26.82 11.51 -15.47
CA SER A 518 -27.03 12.04 -16.83
C SER A 518 -27.38 13.54 -16.95
N GLN A 519 -27.41 14.31 -15.86
CA GLN A 519 -27.78 15.74 -15.90
C GLN A 519 -26.55 16.66 -15.95
N ASP A 520 -26.28 17.25 -17.12
CA ASP A 520 -25.03 17.96 -17.51
C ASP A 520 -24.88 19.44 -17.04
N ASP A 521 -25.76 19.98 -16.19
CA ASP A 521 -25.73 21.41 -15.82
C ASP A 521 -25.43 21.63 -14.33
N LEU A 522 -24.14 21.57 -13.99
CA LEU A 522 -23.62 21.56 -12.61
C LEU A 522 -22.64 22.73 -12.34
N MET A 523 -22.65 23.30 -11.13
CA MET A 523 -21.75 24.40 -10.71
C MET A 523 -20.33 23.92 -10.34
N VAL A 524 -20.15 22.65 -10.00
CA VAL A 524 -18.86 22.07 -9.56
C VAL A 524 -18.45 20.93 -10.49
N GLU A 525 -17.16 20.78 -10.77
CA GLU A 525 -16.64 19.61 -11.47
C GLU A 525 -16.82 18.35 -10.60
N GLU A 526 -17.72 17.44 -10.99
CA GLU A 526 -17.99 16.22 -10.21
C GLU A 526 -17.11 15.03 -10.63
N ALA A 527 -16.27 15.22 -11.66
CA ALA A 527 -15.48 14.17 -12.26
C ALA A 527 -14.00 14.53 -12.32
N VAL A 528 -13.13 13.62 -11.91
CA VAL A 528 -11.70 13.70 -12.14
C VAL A 528 -11.44 13.60 -13.64
N ARG A 529 -10.79 14.63 -14.19
CA ARG A 529 -10.37 14.78 -15.59
C ARG A 529 -8.84 14.80 -15.69
N PRO A 530 -8.27 14.74 -16.90
CA PRO A 530 -6.82 14.83 -17.09
C PRO A 530 -6.18 16.04 -16.40
N GLU A 531 -6.90 17.15 -16.28
CA GLU A 531 -6.48 18.38 -15.62
C GLU A 531 -6.16 18.15 -14.15
N GLN A 532 -7.06 17.54 -13.36
CA GLN A 532 -6.81 17.25 -11.95
C GLN A 532 -5.63 16.30 -11.75
N ILE A 533 -5.46 15.31 -12.63
CA ILE A 533 -4.30 14.41 -12.58
C ILE A 533 -3.01 15.20 -12.82
N ALA A 534 -2.98 16.05 -13.86
CA ALA A 534 -1.82 16.85 -14.19
C ALA A 534 -1.46 17.85 -13.06
N GLU A 535 -2.44 18.42 -12.37
CA GLU A 535 -2.21 19.28 -11.22
C GLU A 535 -1.54 18.55 -10.04
N VAL A 536 -1.89 17.27 -9.81
CA VAL A 536 -1.20 16.45 -8.80
C VAL A 536 0.24 16.20 -9.23
N VAL A 537 0.47 15.83 -10.50
CA VAL A 537 1.83 15.63 -11.03
C VAL A 537 2.64 16.94 -10.97
N GLU A 538 2.06 18.10 -11.25
CA GLU A 538 2.70 19.40 -11.12
C GLU A 538 3.17 19.64 -9.68
N ARG A 539 2.36 19.31 -8.67
CA ARG A 539 2.78 19.45 -7.27
C ARG A 539 3.95 18.52 -6.91
N TRP A 540 3.94 17.31 -7.43
CA TRP A 540 4.98 16.31 -7.14
C TRP A 540 6.30 16.62 -7.86
N THR A 541 6.22 17.16 -9.08
CA THR A 541 7.39 17.29 -9.98
C THR A 541 7.82 18.73 -10.23
N GLY A 542 6.96 19.72 -9.95
CA GLY A 542 7.15 21.13 -10.27
C GLY A 542 6.93 21.49 -11.75
N ILE A 543 6.55 20.53 -12.60
CA ILE A 543 6.34 20.76 -14.03
C ILE A 543 4.93 21.36 -14.25
N PRO A 544 4.77 22.48 -14.97
CA PRO A 544 3.46 23.11 -15.14
C PRO A 544 2.43 22.25 -15.87
N THR A 545 1.19 22.23 -15.38
CA THR A 545 0.04 21.51 -15.98
C THR A 545 -0.16 21.86 -17.45
N SER A 546 -0.01 23.14 -17.80
CA SER A 546 -0.12 23.63 -19.19
C SER A 546 0.87 22.99 -20.15
N LYS A 547 2.06 22.57 -19.67
CA LYS A 547 3.06 21.86 -20.48
C LYS A 547 2.75 20.37 -20.61
N MET A 548 2.13 19.76 -19.61
CA MET A 548 1.76 18.33 -19.60
C MET A 548 0.55 18.02 -20.49
N LEU A 549 -0.43 18.91 -20.49
CA LEU A 549 -1.68 18.76 -21.26
C LEU A 549 -1.52 19.18 -22.73
N GLU A 550 -0.39 19.77 -23.12
CA GLU A 550 -0.10 20.11 -24.51
C GLU A 550 0.04 18.82 -25.35
N GLY A 551 -0.78 18.71 -26.40
CA GLY A 551 -0.72 17.57 -27.31
C GLY A 551 0.66 17.44 -27.97
N GLU A 552 1.27 16.24 -27.87
CA GLU A 552 2.63 15.99 -28.36
C GLU A 552 2.83 16.39 -29.83
N ARG A 553 1.79 16.21 -30.65
CA ARG A 553 1.79 16.65 -32.05
C ARG A 553 1.95 18.16 -32.21
N GLU A 554 1.17 18.95 -31.47
CA GLU A 554 1.21 20.43 -31.56
C GLU A 554 2.52 20.97 -31.03
N LYS A 555 3.02 20.37 -29.94
CA LYS A 555 4.35 20.61 -29.39
C LYS A 555 5.40 20.40 -30.49
N LEU A 556 5.48 19.21 -31.08
CA LEU A 556 6.47 18.90 -32.11
C LEU A 556 6.39 19.79 -33.38
N LEU A 557 5.21 20.27 -33.75
CA LEU A 557 5.03 21.17 -34.89
C LEU A 557 5.66 22.55 -34.67
N ARG A 558 5.65 23.05 -33.42
CA ARG A 558 6.20 24.37 -33.05
C ARG A 558 7.66 24.34 -32.60
N MET A 559 8.27 23.15 -32.58
CA MET A 559 9.64 22.93 -32.05
C MET A 559 10.70 23.85 -32.66
N GLU A 560 10.69 24.07 -33.98
CA GLU A 560 11.69 24.93 -34.64
C GLU A 560 11.60 26.38 -34.16
N ASP A 561 10.38 26.91 -34.05
CA ASP A 561 10.12 28.29 -33.66
C ASP A 561 10.47 28.51 -32.18
N GLU A 562 10.12 27.56 -31.31
CA GLU A 562 10.42 27.63 -29.88
C GLU A 562 11.92 27.54 -29.60
N LEU A 563 12.64 26.60 -30.24
CA LEU A 563 14.09 26.52 -30.11
C LEU A 563 14.80 27.76 -30.67
N ALA A 564 14.28 28.35 -31.75
CA ALA A 564 14.84 29.56 -32.36
C ALA A 564 14.68 30.82 -31.48
N LYS A 565 13.77 30.83 -30.49
CA LYS A 565 13.68 31.93 -29.51
C LYS A 565 14.91 32.01 -28.61
N ARG A 566 15.50 30.85 -28.28
CA ARG A 566 16.67 30.74 -27.39
C ARG A 566 17.98 30.62 -28.17
N VAL A 567 17.97 29.93 -29.32
CA VAL A 567 19.17 29.69 -30.14
C VAL A 567 19.20 30.65 -31.35
N VAL A 568 20.03 31.67 -31.25
CA VAL A 568 20.14 32.72 -32.29
C VAL A 568 21.10 32.29 -33.41
N GLY A 569 20.69 32.47 -34.66
CA GLY A 569 21.54 32.30 -35.85
C GLY A 569 21.73 30.86 -36.35
N GLN A 570 21.38 29.84 -35.57
CA GLN A 570 21.62 28.42 -35.92
C GLN A 570 20.42 27.72 -36.56
N ARG A 571 19.65 28.40 -37.43
CA ARG A 571 18.42 27.86 -38.04
C ARG A 571 18.60 26.51 -38.75
N PRO A 572 19.67 26.27 -39.54
CA PRO A 572 19.88 24.97 -40.18
C PRO A 572 20.04 23.82 -39.17
N ALA A 573 20.78 24.06 -38.08
CA ALA A 573 20.98 23.08 -37.01
C ALA A 573 19.67 22.79 -36.25
N VAL A 574 18.92 23.84 -35.88
CA VAL A 574 17.61 23.71 -35.23
C VAL A 574 16.66 22.87 -36.09
N LYS A 575 16.56 23.19 -37.39
CA LYS A 575 15.71 22.45 -38.34
C LYS A 575 16.13 20.99 -38.49
N ALA A 576 17.44 20.70 -38.53
CA ALA A 576 17.94 19.34 -38.63
C ALA A 576 17.56 18.50 -37.40
N VAL A 577 17.71 19.07 -36.20
CA VAL A 577 17.34 18.42 -34.95
C VAL A 577 15.82 18.21 -34.86
N SER A 578 15.02 19.25 -35.10
CA SER A 578 13.56 19.16 -35.03
C SER A 578 13.00 18.11 -36.00
N ASN A 579 13.57 17.98 -37.20
CA ASN A 579 13.18 16.93 -38.15
C ASN A 579 13.51 15.52 -37.67
N ALA A 580 14.68 15.31 -37.06
CA ALA A 580 15.06 14.01 -36.51
C ALA A 580 14.15 13.61 -35.34
N VAL A 581 13.88 14.52 -34.41
CA VAL A 581 12.97 14.27 -33.27
C VAL A 581 11.55 13.99 -33.75
N ARG A 582 11.05 14.73 -34.76
CA ARG A 582 9.73 14.45 -35.36
C ARG A 582 9.65 13.06 -36.00
N ARG A 583 10.70 12.62 -36.71
CA ARG A 583 10.75 11.26 -37.26
C ARG A 583 10.75 10.19 -36.17
N ALA A 584 11.50 10.44 -35.10
CA ALA A 584 11.56 9.55 -33.95
C ALA A 584 10.20 9.35 -33.30
N ARG A 585 9.51 10.45 -32.99
CA ARG A 585 8.19 10.44 -32.35
C ARG A 585 7.08 9.94 -33.28
N ALA A 586 7.25 10.05 -34.59
CA ALA A 586 6.33 9.47 -35.56
C ALA A 586 6.51 7.95 -35.76
N GLY A 587 7.44 7.30 -35.05
CA GLY A 587 7.72 5.87 -35.20
C GLY A 587 8.34 5.52 -36.55
N LEU A 588 8.92 6.50 -37.26
CA LEU A 588 9.55 6.31 -38.57
C LEU A 588 11.04 5.95 -38.47
N GLN A 589 11.56 5.84 -37.25
CA GLN A 589 12.92 5.38 -36.97
C GLN A 589 12.92 3.96 -36.41
N ASP A 590 14.10 3.34 -36.34
CA ASP A 590 14.28 2.07 -35.67
C ASP A 590 14.02 2.20 -34.15
N GLU A 591 13.11 1.41 -33.60
CA GLU A 591 12.77 1.37 -32.18
C GLU A 591 13.92 0.89 -31.28
N ASN A 592 14.97 0.33 -31.87
CA ASN A 592 16.19 -0.05 -31.14
C ASN A 592 17.23 1.06 -31.09
N ARG A 593 16.94 2.27 -31.56
CA ARG A 593 17.90 3.38 -31.52
C ARG A 593 17.44 4.49 -30.59
N PRO A 594 18.37 5.33 -30.09
CA PRO A 594 18.01 6.56 -29.35
C PRO A 594 17.06 7.46 -30.15
N LEU A 595 16.34 8.36 -29.48
CA LEU A 595 15.42 9.34 -30.10
C LEU A 595 16.11 10.24 -31.15
N GLY A 596 17.42 10.39 -31.04
CA GLY A 596 18.23 11.06 -32.03
C GLY A 596 19.69 11.08 -31.61
N SER A 597 20.58 11.08 -32.59
CA SER A 597 22.01 11.23 -32.39
C SER A 597 22.57 12.35 -33.27
N PHE A 598 23.28 13.28 -32.67
CA PHE A 598 23.77 14.48 -33.35
C PHE A 598 25.24 14.72 -33.05
N LEU A 599 25.99 15.15 -34.06
CA LEU A 599 27.34 15.68 -33.92
C LEU A 599 27.31 17.18 -34.26
N PHE A 600 27.42 18.02 -33.25
CA PHE A 600 27.47 19.48 -33.40
C PHE A 600 28.91 19.94 -33.62
N LEU A 601 29.19 20.40 -34.83
CA LEU A 601 30.48 20.91 -35.27
C LEU A 601 30.45 22.44 -35.36
N GLY A 602 31.50 23.08 -34.86
CA GLY A 602 31.65 24.54 -34.94
C GLY A 602 32.56 25.09 -33.84
N PRO A 603 32.90 26.39 -33.88
CA PRO A 603 33.75 27.00 -32.86
C PRO A 603 33.06 27.06 -31.50
N THR A 604 33.83 27.33 -30.45
CA THR A 604 33.28 27.53 -29.10
C THR A 604 32.40 28.78 -29.06
N GLY A 605 31.37 28.77 -28.20
CA GLY A 605 30.50 29.94 -27.98
C GLY A 605 29.41 30.18 -29.03
N VAL A 606 29.31 29.37 -30.10
CA VAL A 606 28.27 29.55 -31.14
C VAL A 606 26.89 28.99 -30.77
N GLY A 607 26.74 28.41 -29.58
CA GLY A 607 25.46 27.90 -29.08
C GLY A 607 25.26 26.38 -29.13
N LYS A 608 26.31 25.56 -29.32
CA LYS A 608 26.22 24.08 -29.32
C LYS A 608 25.59 23.53 -28.01
N THR A 609 26.14 23.94 -26.88
CA THR A 609 25.61 23.59 -25.54
C THR A 609 24.24 24.22 -25.30
N GLU A 610 24.01 25.44 -25.79
CA GLU A 610 22.75 26.16 -25.59
C GLU A 610 21.59 25.48 -26.34
N LEU A 611 21.83 25.00 -27.56
CA LEU A 611 20.85 24.19 -28.29
C LEU A 611 20.54 22.89 -27.56
N THR A 612 21.53 22.28 -26.91
CA THR A 612 21.33 21.06 -26.12
C THR A 612 20.44 21.31 -24.90
N LYS A 613 20.69 22.42 -24.17
CA LYS A 613 19.85 22.86 -23.05
C LYS A 613 18.42 23.20 -23.48
N ALA A 614 18.29 23.93 -24.59
CA ALA A 614 16.99 24.27 -25.16
C ALA A 614 16.21 23.00 -25.58
N LEU A 615 16.89 21.97 -26.09
CA LEU A 615 16.27 20.67 -26.40
C LEU A 615 15.80 19.94 -25.14
N ALA A 616 16.60 19.95 -24.08
CA ALA A 616 16.25 19.32 -22.81
C ALA A 616 15.00 19.99 -22.21
N GLU A 617 15.01 21.32 -22.11
CA GLU A 617 13.87 22.10 -21.63
C GLU A 617 12.63 21.89 -22.50
N TYR A 618 12.79 21.86 -23.82
CA TYR A 618 11.64 21.77 -24.72
C TYR A 618 11.00 20.37 -24.73
N LEU A 619 11.80 19.31 -24.76
CA LEU A 619 11.29 17.95 -24.95
C LEU A 619 10.93 17.27 -23.63
N PHE A 620 11.67 17.59 -22.58
CA PHE A 620 11.53 16.96 -21.26
C PHE A 620 11.02 17.93 -20.20
N ASP A 621 10.62 19.15 -20.60
CA ASP A 621 10.04 20.19 -19.75
C ASP A 621 10.96 20.64 -18.60
N ASP A 622 12.25 20.31 -18.68
CA ASP A 622 13.26 20.53 -17.63
C ASP A 622 14.67 20.70 -18.24
N GLU A 623 15.31 21.86 -18.02
CA GLU A 623 16.70 22.10 -18.48
C GLU A 623 17.71 21.17 -17.79
N SER A 624 17.42 20.71 -16.56
CA SER A 624 18.22 19.74 -15.83
C SER A 624 18.07 18.31 -16.33
N ALA A 625 17.15 18.06 -17.28
CA ALA A 625 17.08 16.81 -18.05
C ALA A 625 18.20 16.71 -19.10
N MET A 626 19.40 17.20 -18.75
CA MET A 626 20.61 17.12 -19.55
C MET A 626 21.76 16.64 -18.66
N VAL A 627 22.37 15.51 -19.03
CA VAL A 627 23.63 15.06 -18.42
C VAL A 627 24.78 15.44 -19.34
N ARG A 628 25.67 16.28 -18.82
CA ARG A 628 26.90 16.68 -19.51
C ARG A 628 28.06 15.83 -19.03
N ILE A 629 28.75 15.20 -19.99
CA ILE A 629 29.95 14.41 -19.75
C ILE A 629 31.09 15.06 -20.53
N ASP A 630 32.08 15.58 -19.80
CA ASP A 630 33.28 16.18 -20.38
C ASP A 630 34.24 15.08 -20.83
N MET A 631 34.48 14.98 -22.14
CA MET A 631 35.34 13.95 -22.71
C MET A 631 36.83 14.15 -22.41
N SER A 632 37.22 15.32 -21.91
CA SER A 632 38.57 15.56 -21.38
C SER A 632 38.90 14.67 -20.18
N GLU A 633 37.89 14.26 -19.38
CA GLU A 633 38.08 13.34 -18.25
C GLU A 633 38.29 11.87 -18.69
N PHE A 634 38.02 11.58 -19.96
CA PHE A 634 38.05 10.24 -20.56
C PHE A 634 39.16 10.07 -21.61
N MET A 635 40.24 10.86 -21.48
CA MET A 635 41.43 10.78 -22.36
C MET A 635 42.23 9.48 -22.20
N GLU A 636 42.17 8.86 -21.03
CA GLU A 636 42.99 7.68 -20.69
C GLU A 636 42.17 6.40 -20.79
N LYS A 637 42.80 5.29 -21.20
CA LYS A 637 42.11 4.02 -21.40
C LYS A 637 41.35 3.51 -20.16
N HIS A 638 41.91 3.70 -18.97
CA HIS A 638 41.32 3.19 -17.73
C HIS A 638 40.15 4.05 -17.21
N SER A 639 40.03 5.31 -17.64
CA SER A 639 38.88 6.14 -17.26
C SER A 639 37.60 5.78 -18.01
N VAL A 640 37.68 5.07 -19.14
CA VAL A 640 36.53 4.51 -19.87
C VAL A 640 35.70 3.57 -18.97
N ALA A 641 36.35 2.81 -18.09
CA ALA A 641 35.66 1.95 -17.13
C ALA A 641 34.77 2.74 -16.16
N ARG A 642 35.10 4.00 -15.84
CA ARG A 642 34.25 4.87 -15.01
C ARG A 642 32.98 5.32 -15.72
N LEU A 643 32.98 5.33 -17.06
CA LEU A 643 31.81 5.72 -17.85
C LEU A 643 30.70 4.66 -17.75
N ILE A 644 31.07 3.38 -17.81
CA ILE A 644 30.15 2.22 -17.86
C ILE A 644 30.00 1.52 -16.50
N GLY A 645 30.96 1.69 -15.60
CA GLY A 645 31.08 0.96 -14.33
C GLY A 645 32.21 -0.05 -14.39
N ALA A 646 32.98 -0.15 -13.29
CA ALA A 646 34.11 -1.07 -13.25
C ALA A 646 33.63 -2.54 -13.19
N PRO A 647 34.33 -3.49 -13.84
CA PRO A 647 34.00 -4.91 -13.75
C PRO A 647 34.40 -5.51 -12.38
N PRO A 648 33.86 -6.70 -12.01
CA PRO A 648 34.18 -7.35 -10.75
C PRO A 648 35.69 -7.50 -10.51
N GLY A 649 36.17 -7.02 -9.36
CA GLY A 649 37.58 -7.10 -8.96
C GLY A 649 38.43 -5.86 -9.23
N TYR A 650 37.85 -4.77 -9.74
CA TYR A 650 38.51 -3.47 -9.94
C TYR A 650 38.06 -2.44 -8.88
N VAL A 651 38.91 -1.44 -8.59
CA VAL A 651 38.58 -0.33 -7.69
C VAL A 651 37.42 0.46 -8.30
N GLY A 652 36.36 0.70 -7.52
CA GLY A 652 35.11 1.33 -7.99
C GLY A 652 34.05 0.35 -8.50
N TYR A 653 34.18 -0.97 -8.26
CA TYR A 653 33.17 -1.97 -8.65
C TYR A 653 31.78 -1.72 -8.05
N ASP A 654 31.74 -1.21 -6.81
CA ASP A 654 30.48 -0.87 -6.13
C ASP A 654 29.92 0.50 -6.57
N GLU A 655 30.68 1.28 -7.35
CA GLU A 655 30.26 2.57 -7.91
C GLU A 655 29.81 2.35 -9.37
N GLY A 656 28.51 2.50 -9.64
CA GLY A 656 27.98 2.38 -11.01
C GLY A 656 28.60 3.39 -11.98
N GLY A 657 28.55 3.11 -13.28
CA GLY A 657 29.13 4.00 -14.29
C GLY A 657 28.44 5.35 -14.39
N VAL A 658 29.21 6.41 -14.63
CA VAL A 658 28.69 7.79 -14.75
C VAL A 658 27.59 7.90 -15.80
N LEU A 659 27.75 7.24 -16.96
CA LEU A 659 26.76 7.25 -18.03
C LEU A 659 25.60 6.30 -17.73
N THR A 660 25.91 5.07 -17.32
CA THR A 660 24.89 4.03 -17.09
C THR A 660 23.96 4.38 -15.94
N GLU A 661 24.47 4.93 -14.84
CA GLU A 661 23.65 5.35 -13.69
C GLU A 661 22.82 6.60 -14.02
N ALA A 662 23.39 7.55 -14.75
CA ALA A 662 22.67 8.73 -15.20
C ALA A 662 21.42 8.36 -15.99
N VAL A 663 21.54 7.44 -16.95
CA VAL A 663 20.41 7.00 -17.79
C VAL A 663 19.45 6.11 -17.04
N ARG A 664 19.94 5.19 -16.20
CA ARG A 664 19.09 4.33 -15.38
C ARG A 664 18.20 5.13 -14.43
N ARG A 665 18.71 6.22 -13.86
CA ARG A 665 17.94 7.11 -12.96
C ARG A 665 16.95 7.99 -13.72
N ARG A 666 17.29 8.41 -14.95
CA ARG A 666 16.46 9.30 -15.77
C ARG A 666 16.50 8.88 -17.25
N PRO A 667 15.65 7.95 -17.70
CA PRO A 667 15.68 7.46 -19.09
C PRO A 667 15.35 8.53 -20.14
N TYR A 668 14.55 9.53 -19.76
CA TYR A 668 14.13 10.66 -20.62
C TYR A 668 15.03 11.87 -20.39
N GLN A 669 16.12 11.98 -21.16
CA GLN A 669 17.06 13.10 -21.06
C GLN A 669 17.90 13.29 -22.31
N VAL A 670 18.58 14.43 -22.37
CA VAL A 670 19.64 14.70 -23.35
C VAL A 670 21.00 14.35 -22.74
N ILE A 671 21.79 13.53 -23.44
CA ILE A 671 23.15 13.18 -23.04
C ILE A 671 24.12 13.96 -23.92
N LEU A 672 24.88 14.85 -23.29
CA LEU A 672 25.84 15.72 -23.95
C LEU A 672 27.27 15.20 -23.73
N PHE A 673 27.90 14.68 -24.77
CA PHE A 673 29.32 14.37 -24.83
C PHE A 673 30.07 15.60 -25.34
N ASP A 674 30.67 16.37 -24.44
CA ASP A 674 31.35 17.62 -24.76
C ASP A 674 32.81 17.36 -25.17
N GLU A 675 33.29 18.03 -26.22
CA GLU A 675 34.66 17.91 -26.75
C GLU A 675 35.09 16.47 -27.11
N VAL A 676 34.25 15.75 -27.86
CA VAL A 676 34.45 14.33 -28.16
C VAL A 676 35.79 14.01 -28.85
N GLU A 677 36.40 14.97 -29.52
CA GLU A 677 37.74 14.83 -30.11
C GLU A 677 38.86 14.53 -29.09
N LYS A 678 38.64 14.82 -27.80
CA LYS A 678 39.60 14.55 -26.73
C LYS A 678 39.45 13.15 -26.12
N ALA A 679 38.34 12.46 -26.39
CA ALA A 679 38.06 11.15 -25.80
C ALA A 679 39.08 10.08 -26.26
N HIS A 680 39.36 9.11 -25.39
CA HIS A 680 40.09 7.91 -25.80
C HIS A 680 39.29 7.11 -26.86
N PRO A 681 39.95 6.48 -27.87
CA PRO A 681 39.26 5.73 -28.93
C PRO A 681 38.28 4.64 -28.44
N GLU A 682 38.53 4.04 -27.28
CA GLU A 682 37.62 3.03 -26.70
C GLU A 682 36.25 3.58 -26.29
N VAL A 683 36.13 4.88 -26.00
CA VAL A 683 34.82 5.53 -25.71
C VAL A 683 33.90 5.40 -26.93
N PHE A 684 34.41 5.51 -28.15
CA PHE A 684 33.60 5.39 -29.36
C PHE A 684 33.04 3.98 -29.56
N ASN A 685 33.73 2.93 -29.10
CA ASN A 685 33.19 1.57 -29.16
C ASN A 685 31.94 1.43 -28.27
N VAL A 686 31.96 2.05 -27.10
CA VAL A 686 30.82 2.11 -26.18
C VAL A 686 29.67 2.90 -26.80
N LEU A 687 29.98 4.06 -27.38
CA LEU A 687 28.98 4.90 -28.04
C LEU A 687 28.37 4.22 -29.26
N LEU A 688 29.14 3.46 -30.05
CA LEU A 688 28.61 2.70 -31.20
C LEU A 688 27.53 1.71 -30.75
N GLN A 689 27.77 0.97 -29.66
CA GLN A 689 26.76 0.07 -29.11
C GLN A 689 25.47 0.82 -28.72
N VAL A 690 25.60 1.98 -28.08
CA VAL A 690 24.44 2.82 -27.72
C VAL A 690 23.73 3.37 -28.96
N LEU A 691 24.46 3.77 -30.00
CA LEU A 691 23.91 4.37 -31.21
C LEU A 691 23.23 3.35 -32.14
N ASP A 692 23.71 2.10 -32.16
CA ASP A 692 23.15 1.04 -32.99
C ASP A 692 22.04 0.24 -32.29
N ASP A 693 22.29 -0.21 -31.05
CA ASP A 693 21.37 -1.11 -30.32
C ASP A 693 20.53 -0.39 -29.26
N GLY A 694 20.79 0.91 -29.02
CA GLY A 694 20.01 1.72 -28.07
C GLY A 694 20.14 1.25 -26.63
N VAL A 695 21.11 0.38 -26.33
CA VAL A 695 21.22 -0.30 -25.04
C VAL A 695 22.68 -0.56 -24.71
N LEU A 696 23.06 -0.31 -23.46
CA LEU A 696 24.40 -0.57 -22.94
C LEU A 696 24.35 -1.57 -21.78
N THR A 697 25.35 -2.42 -21.65
CA THR A 697 25.49 -3.28 -20.46
C THR A 697 26.52 -2.68 -19.53
N ASP A 698 26.16 -2.46 -18.26
CA ASP A 698 27.06 -1.90 -17.26
C ASP A 698 28.12 -2.92 -16.78
N GLY A 699 29.09 -2.45 -15.97
CA GLY A 699 30.13 -3.32 -15.40
C GLY A 699 29.62 -4.44 -14.47
N GLN A 700 28.36 -4.37 -14.02
CA GLN A 700 27.70 -5.34 -13.14
C GLN A 700 26.80 -6.32 -13.93
N GLY A 701 26.67 -6.13 -15.25
CA GLY A 701 25.84 -6.96 -16.13
C GLY A 701 24.38 -6.51 -16.24
N HIS A 702 24.02 -5.31 -15.74
CA HIS A 702 22.69 -4.74 -15.95
C HIS A 702 22.59 -4.11 -17.34
N ARG A 703 21.43 -4.28 -17.96
CA ARG A 703 21.12 -3.75 -19.28
C ARG A 703 20.42 -2.39 -19.12
N VAL A 704 21.03 -1.31 -19.61
CA VAL A 704 20.57 0.08 -19.50
C VAL A 704 20.02 0.55 -20.84
N ASP A 705 18.77 1.02 -20.85
CA ASP A 705 18.04 1.44 -22.05
C ASP A 705 18.27 2.92 -22.39
N PHE A 706 18.74 3.20 -23.60
CA PHE A 706 19.00 4.54 -24.15
C PHE A 706 17.99 4.95 -25.23
N LYS A 707 16.99 4.12 -25.54
CA LYS A 707 16.01 4.37 -26.62
C LYS A 707 15.23 5.67 -26.42
N GLN A 708 15.02 6.09 -25.17
CA GLN A 708 14.33 7.33 -24.81
C GLN A 708 15.27 8.54 -24.61
N THR A 709 16.55 8.40 -24.97
CA THR A 709 17.56 9.46 -24.81
C THR A 709 17.84 10.18 -26.13
N LEU A 710 18.30 11.42 -26.02
CA LEU A 710 18.89 12.19 -27.12
C LEU A 710 20.40 12.28 -26.94
N ILE A 711 21.17 11.73 -27.88
CA ILE A 711 22.62 11.75 -27.82
C ILE A 711 23.14 12.94 -28.61
N VAL A 712 23.84 13.86 -27.94
CA VAL A 712 24.49 15.01 -28.57
C VAL A 712 25.99 14.92 -28.30
N LEU A 713 26.78 14.92 -29.36
CA LEU A 713 28.23 15.03 -29.30
C LEU A 713 28.62 16.41 -29.80
N THR A 714 29.51 17.11 -29.10
CA THR A 714 30.08 18.37 -29.59
C THR A 714 31.53 18.15 -30.00
N SER A 715 31.94 18.87 -31.03
CA SER A 715 33.35 18.96 -31.37
C SER A 715 33.71 20.32 -31.93
N ASN A 716 34.94 20.76 -31.67
CA ASN A 716 35.51 21.96 -32.30
C ASN A 716 36.24 21.61 -33.61
N LEU A 717 36.23 20.35 -34.02
CA LEU A 717 36.81 19.91 -35.28
C LEU A 717 36.17 20.64 -36.46
N GLY A 718 36.98 21.09 -37.42
CA GLY A 718 36.52 21.83 -38.59
C GLY A 718 36.32 23.34 -38.38
N SER A 719 36.53 23.87 -37.17
CA SER A 719 36.39 25.31 -36.90
C SER A 719 37.30 26.19 -37.77
N GLN A 720 38.52 25.73 -38.06
CA GLN A 720 39.47 26.44 -38.91
C GLN A 720 39.06 26.43 -40.39
N ALA A 721 38.39 25.37 -40.84
CA ALA A 721 37.85 25.30 -42.20
C ALA A 721 36.60 26.20 -42.32
N LEU A 722 35.76 26.22 -41.28
CA LEU A 722 34.59 27.09 -41.20
C LEU A 722 34.97 28.58 -41.17
N SER A 723 36.04 28.95 -40.46
CA SER A 723 36.50 30.34 -40.41
C SER A 723 37.19 30.83 -41.70
N GLN A 724 37.42 29.94 -42.67
CA GLN A 724 38.01 30.25 -43.98
C GLN A 724 36.96 30.29 -45.10
N LEU A 725 35.69 30.02 -44.80
CA LEU A 725 34.60 30.16 -45.77
C LEU A 725 34.32 31.64 -46.05
N PRO A 726 34.03 32.04 -47.30
CA PRO A 726 33.63 33.41 -47.63
C PRO A 726 32.35 33.84 -46.90
N ASP A 727 32.26 35.09 -46.47
CA ASP A 727 31.03 35.63 -45.89
C ASP A 727 29.84 35.46 -46.86
N GLY A 728 28.78 34.79 -46.40
CA GLY A 728 27.53 34.58 -47.16
C GLY A 728 27.38 33.22 -47.86
N THR A 729 28.30 32.27 -47.66
CA THR A 729 28.06 30.87 -48.00
C THR A 729 27.51 30.12 -46.78
N ASP A 730 26.17 30.13 -46.63
CA ASP A 730 25.41 29.24 -45.72
C ASP A 730 24.66 28.16 -46.52
#